data_AF-A0A9P6QB65-F1
#
_entry.id   AF-A0A9P6QB65-F1
#
_cell.length_a   1.000
_cell.length_b   1.000
_cell.length_c   1.000
_cell.angle_alpha   90.00
_cell.angle_beta   90.00
_cell.angle_gamma   90.00
#
_symmetry.space_group_name_H-M   'P 1'
#
loop_
_entity.id
_entity.type
_entity.pdbx_description
1 polymer ?
#
loop_
_entity_poly.entity_id
_entity_poly.type
_entity_poly.pdbx_seq_one_letter_code
_entity_poly.pdbx_strand_id
1 'polypeptide(L)'
;MDSADLRQRKTGASLGAATETTAQDVNGVSSANKHQAHLKTDSTLITDNADPRGAHERTQSDELTVFPAGETLTDSQRSKLAKASAEIAYGKTPNGTIFEVPATKDMVSEIFDLGKKKSAFDIATLAVMGVQVLLFFTLRTSIKRWLFLVLFIFWRASYNAGLGYLLKLQSERRGLVAWAREKGIFDKTRGGPWYDWLKNELSCKMQGDYKFDAVPIEFNTWLLYRQLVDLILMNDFTSYVCFALSWMSFPEGSGFFSHLLRWTGGFVLVFFNIWVKLDAHRVVKDFAWYWGDFFFLIEQSLTFDGVFEMAPHPMYSVGYAGYYGISLMMASYMVLFVSLFAHAAQFAFLTLVENPHIDKTYNPPQIPKRRQSKIVLDETDIKASRLSTSSTSSSFAMDKTSSAAGSEAGSVETTATTNLVPCGSKDMYNTYFRRDLIVFKNFDIYRSTDMFVALIIFYATVAPLLFSNAGPRLITFVLVVQALIWRIFHSYILGAVLHQQSVSKFYTKHFIKHGGTVHDAFQSWKSIFNLSNSMTYATFFLAAFKMYSIPEDWTYGTVLLRHVLGLALIALHIWASVSVFEVLGDFGWFYGDFFIEDNSSGLFYTGIYRFVNNPEKVMGHAAFWGMTLICNSWSIFILALFSQISNFLFLQYVEGPHMRKIYGNKVRKDAGVVKTVKQANKLVPEKVKEEVAKIRGKLEESNEIQDVLKRTHDFVEEARGDINELVHSVVKPRLQEMVSNSKALLETSRDKLLVARTYDEMDLGVYDLTQYSLTISSVKDEGEAQRNANGLLRFNLGQPLNVTWTAPLNHGAKDWIGIYKVSSSSSKKVTNVASKGRYLFTGTAGLVGEADDGFDDHAGKGDGEVHDEQVVWINHKELCQGSVVFLGDKLPWFEGTFEFRYHHHDRYNCMAVSEPFEMSLPSFEAAKDLSVADIGQQLLPYVQCCFNADKEIMPCTVEEPFLFIKETIAQRIVKGIHLLYGIEFAWEVVAVDMSCLHLALRIFTARRALAPFSAYAETDMSSVVATDDNEVQGAPESTDKTPTPSAPASKEQELLHPLETKLPVA
;
A
#
# COMPACT_ATOMS: atom_id res chain seq x y z
N MET A 1 -65.74 -58.30 -32.45
CA MET A 1 -66.56 -57.20 -33.01
C MET A 1 -65.78 -55.89 -33.00
N ASP A 2 -64.84 -55.66 -33.91
CA ASP A 2 -64.21 -56.63 -34.82
C ASP A 2 -62.78 -56.28 -35.23
N SER A 3 -62.09 -57.31 -35.73
CA SER A 3 -60.68 -57.31 -36.15
C SER A 3 -60.48 -56.71 -37.54
N ALA A 4 -59.25 -56.24 -37.82
CA ALA A 4 -58.40 -56.70 -38.94
C ALA A 4 -57.21 -55.74 -39.22
N ASP A 5 -56.07 -56.15 -39.78
CA ASP A 5 -55.32 -57.42 -39.77
C ASP A 5 -53.91 -57.17 -40.38
N LEU A 6 -53.05 -58.21 -40.43
CA LEU A 6 -51.96 -58.47 -41.38
C LEU A 6 -50.50 -58.16 -40.98
N ARG A 7 -49.83 -59.22 -40.47
CA ARG A 7 -48.52 -59.76 -40.92
C ARG A 7 -47.21 -58.97 -40.65
N GLN A 8 -46.03 -59.61 -40.47
CA GLN A 8 -45.63 -60.97 -40.01
C GLN A 8 -44.10 -61.03 -39.81
N ARG A 9 -43.60 -61.72 -38.75
CA ARG A 9 -42.31 -62.52 -38.69
C ARG A 9 -40.95 -61.78 -38.95
N LYS A 10 -39.77 -62.18 -38.43
CA LYS A 10 -39.32 -63.13 -37.37
C LYS A 10 -37.83 -62.84 -37.02
N THR A 11 -37.36 -63.28 -35.84
CA THR A 11 -35.94 -63.61 -35.45
C THR A 11 -34.82 -62.56 -35.58
N GLY A 12 -33.88 -62.40 -34.62
CA GLY A 12 -33.77 -62.94 -33.25
C GLY A 12 -32.32 -63.00 -32.69
N ALA A 13 -32.16 -62.95 -31.35
CA ALA A 13 -30.93 -63.15 -30.55
C ALA A 13 -29.78 -62.11 -30.75
N SER A 14 -28.82 -61.88 -29.85
CA SER A 14 -28.64 -62.02 -28.36
C SER A 14 -27.30 -61.29 -27.99
N LEU A 15 -26.69 -61.25 -26.79
CA LEU A 15 -26.90 -61.80 -25.43
C LEU A 15 -26.11 -60.94 -24.40
N GLY A 16 -26.41 -61.01 -23.09
CA GLY A 16 -25.46 -60.67 -22.01
C GLY A 16 -25.89 -59.55 -21.05
N ALA A 17 -25.59 -59.70 -19.76
CA ALA A 17 -25.89 -58.74 -18.70
C ALA A 17 -24.77 -58.70 -17.64
N ALA A 18 -24.54 -57.53 -17.06
CA ALA A 18 -23.81 -57.34 -15.80
C ALA A 18 -24.31 -56.05 -15.13
N THR A 19 -24.63 -56.13 -13.85
CA THR A 19 -24.98 -54.99 -13.01
C THR A 19 -24.11 -55.04 -11.77
N GLU A 20 -23.17 -54.11 -11.67
CA GLU A 20 -22.39 -53.88 -10.46
C GLU A 20 -22.56 -52.43 -10.01
N THR A 21 -22.99 -52.26 -8.77
CA THR A 21 -22.95 -50.98 -8.05
C THR A 21 -21.56 -50.76 -7.49
N THR A 22 -21.00 -49.56 -7.67
CA THR A 22 -19.83 -49.12 -6.90
C THR A 22 -19.98 -47.63 -6.57
N ALA A 23 -19.48 -47.22 -5.40
CA ALA A 23 -19.70 -45.89 -4.87
C ALA A 23 -18.89 -44.81 -5.61
N GLN A 24 -19.40 -43.57 -5.62
CA GLN A 24 -18.60 -42.40 -5.93
C GLN A 24 -17.93 -41.90 -4.65
N ASP A 25 -16.64 -42.19 -4.49
CA ASP A 25 -15.83 -41.60 -3.42
C ASP A 25 -15.64 -40.10 -3.66
N VAL A 26 -15.92 -39.30 -2.64
CA VAL A 26 -15.67 -37.85 -2.62
C VAL A 26 -14.37 -37.60 -1.88
N ASN A 27 -13.28 -37.39 -2.61
CA ASN A 27 -12.09 -36.71 -2.07
C ASN A 27 -11.27 -36.02 -3.17
N GLY A 28 -10.88 -34.77 -2.90
CA GLY A 28 -10.22 -33.88 -3.87
C GLY A 28 -9.67 -32.60 -3.25
N VAL A 29 -9.28 -32.66 -1.97
CA VAL A 29 -8.72 -31.52 -1.24
C VAL A 29 -7.26 -31.30 -1.66
N SER A 30 -6.97 -30.16 -2.28
CA SER A 30 -5.60 -29.77 -2.62
C SER A 30 -4.83 -29.31 -1.38
N SER A 31 -3.61 -29.80 -1.22
CA SER A 31 -2.77 -29.59 -0.04
C SER A 31 -1.85 -28.36 -0.16
N ALA A 32 -1.89 -27.46 0.83
CA ALA A 32 -0.91 -26.37 1.00
C ALA A 32 -0.95 -25.74 2.41
N ASN A 33 -0.60 -26.49 3.47
CA ASN A 33 0.06 -26.03 4.71
C ASN A 33 -0.05 -27.08 5.83
N LYS A 34 1.00 -27.88 6.04
CA LYS A 34 1.17 -28.72 7.25
C LYS A 34 2.63 -29.17 7.43
N HIS A 35 3.47 -28.34 8.03
CA HIS A 35 4.81 -28.71 8.51
C HIS A 35 5.16 -27.89 9.77
N GLN A 36 5.97 -28.50 10.66
CA GLN A 36 6.19 -28.11 12.06
C GLN A 36 4.93 -28.27 12.97
N ALA A 37 4.99 -28.94 14.12
CA ALA A 37 6.07 -29.80 14.63
C ALA A 37 5.51 -30.95 15.49
N HIS A 38 6.08 -32.15 15.30
CA HIS A 38 6.09 -33.19 16.34
C HIS A 38 7.46 -33.14 17.02
N LEU A 39 7.50 -32.64 18.25
CA LEU A 39 8.59 -32.93 19.19
C LEU A 39 8.10 -34.08 20.09
N LYS A 40 8.86 -35.18 20.10
CA LYS A 40 8.73 -36.19 21.15
C LYS A 40 9.61 -35.76 22.33
N THR A 41 9.03 -35.79 23.53
CA THR A 41 9.76 -35.88 24.79
C THR A 41 9.14 -37.03 25.56
N ASP A 42 9.88 -38.13 25.68
CA ASP A 42 9.44 -39.28 26.48
C ASP A 42 9.54 -38.94 27.97
N SER A 43 8.52 -39.30 28.75
CA SER A 43 8.54 -39.23 30.22
C SER A 43 7.80 -40.45 30.79
N THR A 44 8.47 -41.19 31.66
CA THR A 44 8.07 -42.54 32.09
C THR A 44 7.05 -42.58 33.23
N LEU A 45 6.35 -43.70 33.32
CA LEU A 45 5.45 -44.11 34.41
C LEU A 45 6.05 -43.90 35.81
N ILE A 46 5.26 -43.32 36.72
CA ILE A 46 5.32 -43.56 38.18
C ILE A 46 3.87 -43.74 38.67
N THR A 47 3.66 -44.62 39.64
CA THR A 47 2.34 -45.10 40.10
C THR A 47 1.79 -44.36 41.33
N ASP A 48 0.48 -44.47 41.55
CA ASP A 48 -0.23 -43.96 42.74
C ASP A 48 0.31 -44.48 44.08
N ASN A 49 0.08 -43.70 45.14
CA ASN A 49 -0.46 -44.19 46.40
C ASN A 49 -0.91 -43.06 47.34
N ALA A 50 -2.15 -43.13 47.83
CA ALA A 50 -2.66 -42.34 48.96
C ALA A 50 -3.79 -43.10 49.66
N ASP A 51 -3.69 -43.28 50.98
CA ASP A 51 -4.69 -43.95 51.83
C ASP A 51 -5.33 -42.94 52.82
N PRO A 52 -6.62 -43.07 53.22
CA PRO A 52 -7.45 -41.90 53.53
C PRO A 52 -7.98 -41.81 54.98
N ARG A 53 -8.71 -40.71 55.30
CA ARG A 53 -9.91 -40.70 56.18
C ARG A 53 -10.60 -39.32 56.30
N GLY A 54 -11.94 -39.30 56.41
CA GLY A 54 -12.80 -38.15 56.81
C GLY A 54 -13.04 -37.10 55.70
N ALA A 55 -14.19 -36.94 55.03
CA ALA A 55 -15.62 -37.20 55.28
C ALA A 55 -16.37 -36.16 56.16
N HIS A 56 -17.14 -35.26 55.54
CA HIS A 56 -18.61 -35.39 55.48
C HIS A 56 -19.32 -34.40 54.50
N GLU A 57 -20.44 -34.89 53.95
CA GLU A 57 -21.63 -34.19 53.42
C GLU A 57 -21.63 -33.31 52.14
N ARG A 58 -22.84 -33.23 51.55
CA ARG A 58 -23.18 -32.83 50.17
C ARG A 58 -24.36 -31.84 50.16
N THR A 59 -24.43 -31.02 49.12
CA THR A 59 -25.61 -30.88 48.24
C THR A 59 -25.21 -30.01 47.02
N GLN A 60 -25.53 -30.23 45.74
CA GLN A 60 -26.03 -31.32 44.89
C GLN A 60 -26.87 -30.63 43.80
N SER A 61 -26.30 -30.39 42.61
CA SER A 61 -27.06 -30.07 41.39
C SER A 61 -26.23 -30.25 40.11
N ASP A 62 -25.65 -31.43 39.92
CA ASP A 62 -25.04 -31.84 38.65
C ASP A 62 -25.91 -32.92 37.99
N GLU A 63 -26.55 -32.61 36.86
CA GLU A 63 -27.19 -33.58 35.97
C GLU A 63 -26.71 -33.37 34.53
N LEU A 64 -25.56 -33.97 34.19
CA LEU A 64 -25.17 -34.18 32.79
C LEU A 64 -24.42 -35.52 32.63
N THR A 65 -25.20 -36.59 32.81
CA THR A 65 -25.05 -37.94 32.23
C THR A 65 -23.63 -38.44 31.91
N VAL A 66 -23.13 -39.32 32.77
CA VAL A 66 -22.05 -40.26 32.40
C VAL A 66 -22.54 -41.19 31.29
N PHE A 67 -21.82 -41.25 30.16
CA PHE A 67 -22.07 -42.24 29.11
C PHE A 67 -21.44 -43.59 29.49
N PRO A 68 -22.12 -44.74 29.24
CA PRO A 68 -21.52 -46.05 29.44
C PRO A 68 -20.43 -46.32 28.39
N ALA A 69 -19.29 -46.85 28.84
CA ALA A 69 -18.18 -47.17 27.94
C ALA A 69 -18.49 -48.44 27.11
N GLY A 70 -18.62 -48.28 25.78
CA GLY A 70 -18.72 -49.40 24.85
C GLY A 70 -19.36 -49.08 23.50
N GLU A 71 -20.31 -48.15 23.44
CA GLU A 71 -21.00 -47.81 22.20
C GLU A 71 -20.28 -46.71 21.40
N THR A 72 -20.21 -46.88 20.08
CA THR A 72 -19.71 -45.82 19.19
C THR A 72 -20.88 -45.00 18.67
N LEU A 73 -20.76 -43.67 18.77
CA LEU A 73 -21.78 -42.73 18.27
C LEU A 73 -22.10 -43.03 16.80
N THR A 74 -23.38 -43.17 16.47
CA THR A 74 -23.85 -43.31 15.08
C THR A 74 -23.57 -42.04 14.28
N ASP A 75 -23.46 -42.11 12.96
CA ASP A 75 -23.18 -40.93 12.13
C ASP A 75 -24.28 -39.86 12.21
N SER A 76 -25.52 -40.25 12.54
CA SER A 76 -26.61 -39.32 12.87
C SER A 76 -26.35 -38.56 14.19
N GLN A 77 -25.84 -39.24 15.22
CA GLN A 77 -25.42 -38.61 16.48
C GLN A 77 -24.15 -37.77 16.30
N ARG A 78 -23.15 -38.25 15.55
CA ARG A 78 -21.94 -37.47 15.22
C ARG A 78 -22.29 -36.23 14.41
N SER A 79 -23.18 -36.34 13.43
CA SER A 79 -23.71 -35.21 12.66
C SER A 79 -24.40 -34.19 13.58
N LYS A 80 -25.27 -34.64 14.49
CA LYS A 80 -25.91 -33.74 15.47
C LYS A 80 -24.93 -33.09 16.45
N LEU A 81 -23.96 -33.84 16.98
CA LEU A 81 -22.91 -33.33 17.87
C LEU A 81 -21.98 -32.35 17.16
N ALA A 82 -21.55 -32.66 15.94
CA ALA A 82 -20.75 -31.76 15.12
C ALA A 82 -21.52 -30.50 14.73
N LYS A 83 -22.84 -30.61 14.49
CA LYS A 83 -23.69 -29.46 14.18
C LYS A 83 -23.94 -28.57 15.40
N ALA A 84 -24.22 -29.15 16.57
CA ALA A 84 -24.33 -28.40 17.83
C ALA A 84 -23.00 -27.74 18.23
N SER A 85 -21.88 -28.47 18.08
CA SER A 85 -20.52 -27.95 18.30
C SER A 85 -20.11 -26.86 17.28
N ALA A 86 -20.78 -26.78 16.13
CA ALA A 86 -20.62 -25.71 15.14
C ALA A 86 -21.64 -24.55 15.29
N GLU A 87 -22.68 -24.72 16.12
CA GLU A 87 -23.63 -23.65 16.48
C GLU A 87 -23.13 -22.86 17.71
N ILE A 88 -22.31 -23.46 18.58
CA ILE A 88 -21.65 -22.80 19.71
C ILE A 88 -20.39 -22.05 19.24
N ALA A 89 -20.38 -20.72 19.35
CA ALA A 89 -19.24 -19.88 19.00
C ALA A 89 -18.34 -19.62 20.20
N TYR A 90 -17.03 -19.84 20.06
CA TYR A 90 -16.03 -19.56 21.10
C TYR A 90 -15.33 -18.22 20.85
N GLY A 91 -15.34 -17.38 21.87
CA GLY A 91 -14.73 -16.06 21.90
C GLY A 91 -13.45 -16.05 22.72
N LYS A 92 -12.49 -15.20 22.35
CA LYS A 92 -11.18 -15.07 22.99
C LYS A 92 -10.88 -13.61 23.29
N THR A 93 -10.76 -13.29 24.58
CA THR A 93 -10.38 -11.96 25.06
C THR A 93 -8.92 -11.63 24.72
N PRO A 94 -8.50 -10.34 24.74
CA PRO A 94 -7.10 -9.97 24.57
C PRO A 94 -6.15 -10.60 25.60
N ASN A 95 -6.66 -10.94 26.79
CA ASN A 95 -5.90 -11.62 27.85
C ASN A 95 -5.78 -13.15 27.64
N GLY A 96 -6.32 -13.68 26.54
CA GLY A 96 -6.28 -15.10 26.21
C GLY A 96 -7.40 -15.95 26.83
N THR A 97 -8.22 -15.41 27.73
CA THR A 97 -9.38 -16.11 28.30
C THR A 97 -10.39 -16.43 27.19
N ILE A 98 -10.74 -17.71 27.07
CA ILE A 98 -11.74 -18.23 26.14
C ILE A 98 -13.10 -18.33 26.86
N PHE A 99 -14.19 -18.00 26.16
CA PHE A 99 -15.56 -18.08 26.66
C PHE A 99 -16.54 -18.50 25.55
N GLU A 100 -17.67 -19.08 25.94
CA GLU A 100 -18.82 -19.31 25.04
C GLU A 100 -19.52 -17.96 24.77
N VAL A 101 -19.75 -17.62 23.49
CA VAL A 101 -20.32 -16.34 23.07
C VAL A 101 -21.85 -16.46 22.97
N PRO A 102 -22.64 -15.81 23.86
CA PRO A 102 -24.09 -15.95 23.85
C PRO A 102 -24.75 -15.33 22.61
N ALA A 103 -25.82 -15.95 22.13
CA ALA A 103 -26.45 -15.68 20.86
C ALA A 103 -27.29 -14.38 20.86
N THR A 104 -26.80 -13.37 20.16
CA THR A 104 -27.47 -12.07 20.00
C THR A 104 -28.57 -12.09 18.93
N LYS A 105 -29.39 -11.04 18.89
CA LYS A 105 -30.49 -10.89 17.91
C LYS A 105 -30.22 -9.75 16.92
N ASP A 106 -30.73 -9.92 15.69
CA ASP A 106 -30.76 -8.87 14.68
C ASP A 106 -31.61 -7.67 15.16
N MET A 107 -30.96 -6.51 15.26
CA MET A 107 -31.54 -5.19 15.57
C MET A 107 -32.85 -4.90 14.82
N VAL A 108 -32.96 -5.21 13.53
CA VAL A 108 -34.19 -4.92 12.78
C VAL A 108 -35.36 -5.77 13.29
N SER A 109 -35.10 -7.04 13.61
CA SER A 109 -36.07 -7.97 14.20
C SER A 109 -36.39 -7.70 15.69
N GLU A 110 -35.53 -6.94 16.37
CA GLU A 110 -35.70 -6.60 17.79
C GLU A 110 -36.38 -5.25 17.99
N ILE A 111 -36.03 -4.22 17.19
CA ILE A 111 -36.63 -2.88 17.27
C ILE A 111 -38.08 -2.89 16.77
N PHE A 112 -38.38 -3.52 15.62
CA PHE A 112 -39.71 -3.40 14.99
C PHE A 112 -40.74 -4.47 15.40
N ASP A 113 -40.34 -5.56 16.06
CA ASP A 113 -41.28 -6.57 16.54
C ASP A 113 -42.04 -6.09 17.79
N LEU A 114 -43.33 -5.79 17.64
CA LEU A 114 -44.21 -5.30 18.71
C LEU A 114 -44.53 -6.37 19.78
N GLY A 115 -44.26 -7.65 19.53
CA GLY A 115 -44.52 -8.75 20.48
C GLY A 115 -43.44 -8.92 21.56
N LYS A 116 -42.29 -8.25 21.43
CA LYS A 116 -41.15 -8.37 22.36
C LYS A 116 -41.10 -7.22 23.37
N LYS A 117 -40.62 -7.51 24.59
CA LYS A 117 -40.21 -6.46 25.56
C LYS A 117 -39.07 -5.63 24.95
N LYS A 118 -39.06 -4.34 25.27
CA LYS A 118 -38.10 -3.34 24.77
C LYS A 118 -37.23 -2.85 25.92
N SER A 119 -35.94 -2.67 25.68
CA SER A 119 -35.05 -1.93 26.57
C SER A 119 -35.40 -0.44 26.58
N ALA A 120 -35.03 0.28 27.65
CA ALA A 120 -35.01 1.74 27.65
C ALA A 120 -34.22 2.33 26.46
N PHE A 121 -33.16 1.65 25.99
CA PHE A 121 -32.40 2.07 24.80
C PHE A 121 -33.21 1.93 23.50
N ASP A 122 -34.01 0.88 23.36
CA ASP A 122 -34.90 0.68 22.20
C ASP A 122 -36.01 1.74 22.20
N ILE A 123 -36.60 2.00 23.38
CA ILE A 123 -37.66 3.01 23.57
C ILE A 123 -37.12 4.41 23.26
N ALA A 124 -35.91 4.75 23.74
CA ALA A 124 -35.25 6.00 23.42
C ALA A 124 -34.98 6.14 21.91
N THR A 125 -34.48 5.08 21.26
CA THR A 125 -34.22 5.06 19.81
C THR A 125 -35.51 5.29 19.00
N LEU A 126 -36.57 4.53 19.31
CA LEU A 126 -37.89 4.67 18.69
C LEU A 126 -38.53 6.04 18.97
N ALA A 127 -38.33 6.62 20.16
CA ALA A 127 -38.84 7.95 20.49
C ALA A 127 -38.15 9.04 19.66
N VAL A 128 -36.82 9.01 19.52
CA VAL A 128 -36.09 9.98 18.69
C VAL A 128 -36.49 9.84 17.21
N MET A 129 -36.58 8.61 16.68
CA MET A 129 -37.08 8.36 15.32
C MET A 129 -38.51 8.88 15.13
N GLY A 130 -39.41 8.61 16.09
CA GLY A 130 -40.80 9.07 16.07
C GLY A 130 -40.92 10.59 16.07
N VAL A 131 -40.10 11.27 16.87
CA VAL A 131 -40.00 12.75 16.88
C VAL A 131 -39.49 13.26 15.53
N GLN A 132 -38.48 12.64 14.92
CA GLN A 132 -38.01 13.02 13.58
C GLN A 132 -39.13 12.89 12.54
N VAL A 133 -39.87 11.78 12.51
CA VAL A 133 -40.99 11.57 11.57
C VAL A 133 -42.12 12.58 11.83
N LEU A 134 -42.47 12.85 13.09
CA LEU A 134 -43.46 13.86 13.46
C LEU A 134 -43.07 15.27 13.00
N LEU A 135 -41.81 15.66 13.18
CA LEU A 135 -41.27 16.93 12.70
C LEU A 135 -41.28 17.03 11.17
N PHE A 136 -41.08 15.92 10.44
CA PHE A 136 -41.17 15.93 8.98
C PHE A 136 -42.57 16.27 8.46
N PHE A 137 -43.63 15.80 9.13
CA PHE A 137 -45.01 16.10 8.75
C PHE A 137 -45.54 17.44 9.29
N THR A 138 -45.06 17.91 10.44
CA THR A 138 -45.54 19.16 11.06
C THR A 138 -44.80 20.43 10.61
N LEU A 139 -43.54 20.34 10.18
CA LEU A 139 -42.75 21.52 9.81
C LEU A 139 -42.94 21.98 8.35
N ARG A 140 -42.97 23.31 8.17
CA ARG A 140 -42.99 23.97 6.84
C ARG A 140 -41.76 23.59 6.01
N THR A 141 -41.95 23.38 4.72
CA THR A 141 -40.94 22.86 3.76
C THR A 141 -39.57 23.52 3.88
N SER A 142 -39.50 24.85 3.97
CA SER A 142 -38.24 25.60 4.09
C SER A 142 -37.46 25.27 5.36
N ILE A 143 -38.15 25.01 6.48
CA ILE A 143 -37.51 24.68 7.76
C ILE A 143 -37.01 23.23 7.72
N LYS A 144 -37.87 22.28 7.31
CA LYS A 144 -37.49 20.86 7.31
C LYS A 144 -36.34 20.53 6.36
N ARG A 145 -36.23 21.22 5.21
CA ARG A 145 -35.09 21.06 4.27
C ARG A 145 -33.72 21.31 4.90
N TRP A 146 -33.61 22.29 5.79
CA TRP A 146 -32.37 22.60 6.50
C TRP A 146 -32.24 21.80 7.79
N LEU A 147 -33.33 21.61 8.55
CA LEU A 147 -33.31 20.82 9.78
C LEU A 147 -32.87 19.38 9.53
N PHE A 148 -33.44 18.68 8.55
CA PHE A 148 -33.03 17.29 8.27
C PHE A 148 -31.66 17.19 7.62
N LEU A 149 -31.17 18.24 6.94
CA LEU A 149 -29.77 18.29 6.49
C LEU A 149 -28.82 18.36 7.70
N VAL A 150 -29.10 19.23 8.67
CA VAL A 150 -28.28 19.35 9.90
C VAL A 150 -28.37 18.10 10.76
N LEU A 151 -29.58 17.53 10.95
CA LEU A 151 -29.77 16.26 11.66
C LEU A 151 -29.02 15.12 10.97
N PHE A 152 -29.11 15.00 9.63
CA PHE A 152 -28.36 13.97 8.91
C PHE A 152 -26.85 14.16 9.04
N ILE A 153 -26.32 15.38 8.88
CA ILE A 153 -24.89 15.66 9.08
C ILE A 153 -24.46 15.33 10.51
N PHE A 154 -25.28 15.63 11.52
CA PHE A 154 -25.02 15.27 12.92
C PHE A 154 -24.94 13.75 13.11
N TRP A 155 -25.97 12.99 12.71
CA TRP A 155 -25.98 11.53 12.88
C TRP A 155 -24.90 10.85 12.03
N ARG A 156 -24.62 11.36 10.83
CA ARG A 156 -23.53 10.91 9.96
C ARG A 156 -22.15 11.15 10.57
N ALA A 157 -21.93 12.31 11.19
CA ALA A 157 -20.72 12.60 11.95
C ALA A 157 -20.62 11.70 13.19
N SER A 158 -21.72 11.48 13.93
CA SER A 158 -21.76 10.53 15.05
C SER A 158 -21.42 9.11 14.61
N TYR A 159 -21.88 8.69 13.42
CA TYR A 159 -21.60 7.37 12.86
C TYR A 159 -20.15 7.21 12.37
N ASN A 160 -19.65 8.07 11.47
CA ASN A 160 -18.33 7.90 10.88
C ASN A 160 -17.17 8.49 11.70
N ALA A 161 -17.38 9.59 12.43
CA ALA A 161 -16.34 10.19 13.28
C ALA A 161 -16.51 9.84 14.76
N GLY A 162 -17.74 9.84 15.29
CA GLY A 162 -18.04 9.51 16.69
C GLY A 162 -17.70 8.07 17.05
N LEU A 163 -18.39 7.09 16.42
CA LEU A 163 -18.05 5.67 16.59
C LEU A 163 -16.62 5.39 16.13
N GLY A 164 -16.15 6.04 15.05
CA GLY A 164 -14.78 5.93 14.57
C GLY A 164 -13.72 6.28 15.63
N TYR A 165 -13.93 7.36 16.39
CA TYR A 165 -13.07 7.74 17.49
C TYR A 165 -13.12 6.74 18.65
N LEU A 166 -14.33 6.29 19.05
CA LEU A 166 -14.50 5.30 20.12
C LEU A 166 -13.86 3.94 19.76
N LEU A 167 -14.03 3.49 18.52
CA LEU A 167 -13.40 2.28 17.98
C LEU A 167 -11.87 2.44 17.88
N LYS A 168 -11.36 3.58 17.40
CA LYS A 168 -9.90 3.82 17.39
C LYS A 168 -9.31 3.77 18.80
N LEU A 169 -9.92 4.47 19.75
CA LEU A 169 -9.52 4.45 21.17
C LEU A 169 -9.59 3.04 21.78
N GLN A 170 -10.57 2.23 21.38
CA GLN A 170 -10.70 0.82 21.78
C GLN A 170 -9.65 -0.08 21.10
N SER A 171 -9.31 0.15 19.83
CA SER A 171 -8.26 -0.58 19.08
C SER A 171 -6.86 -0.30 19.62
N GLU A 172 -6.58 0.95 20.00
CA GLU A 172 -5.25 1.41 20.43
C GLU A 172 -5.05 1.25 21.93
N ARG A 173 -5.98 1.74 22.76
CA ARG A 173 -5.83 1.84 24.22
C ARG A 173 -6.82 0.98 25.02
N ARG A 174 -7.67 0.18 24.35
CA ARG A 174 -8.80 -0.57 24.97
C ARG A 174 -9.73 0.32 25.82
N GLY A 175 -9.85 1.61 25.45
CA GLY A 175 -10.38 2.66 26.32
C GLY A 175 -11.83 2.45 26.81
N LEU A 176 -12.71 1.86 25.99
CA LEU A 176 -14.10 1.60 26.42
C LEU A 176 -14.14 0.55 27.54
N VAL A 177 -13.35 -0.52 27.39
CA VAL A 177 -13.23 -1.58 28.41
C VAL A 177 -12.47 -1.08 29.64
N ALA A 178 -11.48 -0.22 29.46
CA ALA A 178 -10.76 0.43 30.56
C ALA A 178 -11.70 1.29 31.41
N TRP A 179 -12.48 2.20 30.81
CA TRP A 179 -13.47 3.02 31.53
C TRP A 179 -14.55 2.19 32.23
N ALA A 180 -15.01 1.09 31.61
CA ALA A 180 -15.98 0.18 32.22
C ALA A 180 -15.40 -0.53 33.47
N ARG A 181 -14.12 -0.90 33.43
CA ARG A 181 -13.38 -1.53 34.53
C ARG A 181 -13.05 -0.55 35.66
N GLU A 182 -12.58 0.64 35.29
CA GLU A 182 -12.23 1.75 36.20
C GLU A 182 -13.44 2.15 37.06
N LYS A 183 -14.57 2.45 36.39
CA LYS A 183 -15.84 2.86 37.02
C LYS A 183 -16.64 1.70 37.63
N GLY A 184 -16.21 0.44 37.41
CA GLY A 184 -16.83 -0.74 38.01
C GLY A 184 -18.30 -0.98 37.61
N ILE A 185 -18.76 -0.47 36.45
CA ILE A 185 -20.19 -0.51 36.08
C ILE A 185 -20.75 -1.92 35.87
N PHE A 186 -19.87 -2.91 35.63
CA PHE A 186 -20.20 -4.33 35.50
C PHE A 186 -19.80 -5.16 36.74
N ASP A 187 -19.32 -4.52 37.81
CA ASP A 187 -18.93 -5.16 39.07
C ASP A 187 -20.03 -4.98 40.12
N LYS A 188 -20.57 -6.09 40.63
CA LYS A 188 -21.63 -6.11 41.65
C LYS A 188 -21.25 -5.37 42.94
N THR A 189 -19.95 -5.27 43.26
CA THR A 189 -19.45 -4.64 44.49
C THR A 189 -19.20 -3.14 44.33
N ARG A 190 -18.97 -2.65 43.11
CA ARG A 190 -18.58 -1.25 42.83
C ARG A 190 -19.63 -0.46 42.03
N GLY A 191 -20.43 -1.11 41.18
CA GLY A 191 -21.36 -0.46 40.26
C GLY A 191 -22.69 0.00 40.88
N GLY A 192 -23.08 -0.53 42.05
CA GLY A 192 -24.31 -0.12 42.76
C GLY A 192 -25.57 -0.16 41.88
N PRO A 193 -26.45 0.85 41.93
CA PRO A 193 -27.68 0.88 41.12
C PRO A 193 -27.45 0.81 39.60
N TRP A 194 -26.29 1.25 39.10
CA TRP A 194 -25.97 1.17 37.67
C TRP A 194 -25.75 -0.26 37.20
N TYR A 195 -25.17 -1.11 38.05
CA TYR A 195 -24.98 -2.54 37.77
C TYR A 195 -26.35 -3.23 37.64
N ASP A 196 -27.26 -3.04 38.60
CA ASP A 196 -28.60 -3.67 38.55
C ASP A 196 -29.44 -3.14 37.39
N TRP A 197 -29.34 -1.86 37.04
CA TRP A 197 -30.03 -1.31 35.86
C TRP A 197 -29.46 -1.87 34.55
N LEU A 198 -28.14 -1.77 34.31
CA LEU A 198 -27.49 -2.31 33.10
C LEU A 198 -27.73 -3.82 32.94
N LYS A 199 -27.76 -4.55 34.06
CA LYS A 199 -28.06 -5.99 34.07
C LYS A 199 -29.47 -6.30 33.59
N ASN A 200 -30.47 -5.54 34.03
CA ASN A 200 -31.84 -5.70 33.56
C ASN A 200 -31.99 -5.30 32.07
N GLU A 201 -31.40 -4.18 31.66
CA GLU A 201 -31.49 -3.69 30.27
C GLU A 201 -30.82 -4.64 29.27
N LEU A 202 -29.55 -5.02 29.49
CA LEU A 202 -28.81 -5.89 28.58
C LEU A 202 -29.38 -7.32 28.56
N SER A 203 -29.79 -7.86 29.71
CA SER A 203 -30.39 -9.21 29.75
C SER A 203 -31.75 -9.26 29.05
N CYS A 204 -32.49 -8.15 28.95
CA CYS A 204 -33.77 -8.11 28.23
C CYS A 204 -33.61 -8.34 26.71
N LYS A 205 -32.47 -7.96 26.11
CA LYS A 205 -32.18 -8.13 24.68
C LYS A 205 -31.45 -9.44 24.34
N MET A 206 -31.08 -10.27 25.32
CA MET A 206 -30.37 -11.53 25.09
C MET A 206 -31.31 -12.75 25.02
N GLN A 207 -30.73 -13.96 25.02
CA GLN A 207 -31.42 -15.25 25.13
C GLN A 207 -31.06 -15.92 26.49
N GLY A 208 -31.60 -17.12 26.75
CA GLY A 208 -31.46 -17.83 28.04
C GLY A 208 -30.07 -18.43 28.33
N ASP A 209 -29.16 -18.34 27.36
CA ASP A 209 -27.74 -18.67 27.45
C ASP A 209 -26.92 -17.58 28.15
N TYR A 210 -27.32 -16.31 28.00
CA TYR A 210 -26.59 -15.15 28.52
C TYR A 210 -26.63 -15.05 30.05
N LYS A 211 -25.45 -15.20 30.65
CA LYS A 211 -25.20 -15.03 32.08
C LYS A 211 -24.30 -13.81 32.28
N PHE A 212 -24.90 -12.65 32.56
CA PHE A 212 -24.23 -11.34 32.74
C PHE A 212 -22.96 -11.39 33.59
N ASP A 213 -22.96 -12.20 34.66
CA ASP A 213 -21.87 -12.30 35.65
C ASP A 213 -20.75 -13.27 35.26
N ALA A 214 -20.97 -14.11 34.23
CA ALA A 214 -20.04 -15.17 33.82
C ALA A 214 -19.33 -14.88 32.48
N VAL A 215 -19.85 -13.92 31.70
CA VAL A 215 -19.20 -13.42 30.48
C VAL A 215 -18.12 -12.38 30.81
N PRO A 216 -17.04 -12.28 30.02
CA PRO A 216 -15.99 -11.30 30.26
C PRO A 216 -16.48 -9.85 30.07
N ILE A 217 -15.81 -8.91 30.75
CA ILE A 217 -16.16 -7.48 30.71
C ILE A 217 -16.10 -6.89 29.29
N GLU A 218 -15.22 -7.42 28.43
CA GLU A 218 -15.13 -7.10 27.01
C GLU A 218 -16.45 -7.35 26.27
N PHE A 219 -17.17 -8.44 26.59
CA PHE A 219 -18.46 -8.79 25.97
C PHE A 219 -19.60 -7.87 26.46
N ASN A 220 -19.70 -7.63 27.77
CA ASN A 220 -20.70 -6.72 28.32
C ASN A 220 -20.49 -5.26 27.86
N THR A 221 -19.23 -4.83 27.70
CA THR A 221 -18.90 -3.52 27.12
C THR A 221 -19.30 -3.45 25.65
N TRP A 222 -19.10 -4.52 24.87
CA TRP A 222 -19.56 -4.61 23.49
C TRP A 222 -21.10 -4.58 23.37
N LEU A 223 -21.83 -5.30 24.22
CA LEU A 223 -23.30 -5.24 24.24
C LEU A 223 -23.83 -3.84 24.57
N LEU A 224 -23.17 -3.09 25.45
CA LEU A 224 -23.51 -1.70 25.73
C LEU A 224 -23.16 -0.78 24.54
N TYR A 225 -22.01 -1.00 23.89
CA TYR A 225 -21.62 -0.29 22.67
C TYR A 225 -22.64 -0.51 21.53
N ARG A 226 -23.19 -1.73 21.37
CA ARG A 226 -24.27 -2.00 20.39
C ARG A 226 -25.48 -1.08 20.58
N GLN A 227 -25.88 -0.77 21.80
CA GLN A 227 -27.04 0.13 22.04
C GLN A 227 -26.79 1.55 21.52
N LEU A 228 -25.53 2.01 21.55
CA LEU A 228 -25.12 3.30 20.97
C LEU A 228 -25.09 3.24 19.43
N VAL A 229 -24.66 2.11 18.86
CA VAL A 229 -24.69 1.90 17.39
C VAL A 229 -26.13 1.83 16.88
N ASP A 230 -27.02 1.06 17.52
CA ASP A 230 -28.45 0.96 17.20
C ASP A 230 -29.09 2.38 17.13
N LEU A 231 -28.88 3.17 18.19
CA LEU A 231 -29.38 4.56 18.30
C LEU A 231 -28.88 5.45 17.15
N ILE A 232 -27.58 5.43 16.86
CA ILE A 232 -26.98 6.28 15.82
C ILE A 232 -27.39 5.83 14.42
N LEU A 233 -27.31 4.54 14.12
CA LEU A 233 -27.55 3.98 12.78
C LEU A 233 -29.01 4.14 12.34
N MET A 234 -29.97 3.92 13.25
CA MET A 234 -31.39 4.10 12.94
C MET A 234 -31.78 5.57 12.75
N ASN A 235 -31.14 6.49 13.49
CA ASN A 235 -31.40 7.93 13.34
C ASN A 235 -30.65 8.57 12.16
N ASP A 236 -29.48 8.07 11.76
CA ASP A 236 -28.81 8.41 10.49
C ASP A 236 -29.71 8.04 9.30
N PHE A 237 -30.19 6.79 9.24
CA PHE A 237 -31.07 6.35 8.15
C PHE A 237 -32.40 7.14 8.13
N THR A 238 -33.03 7.34 9.28
CA THR A 238 -34.30 8.09 9.38
C THR A 238 -34.12 9.55 8.96
N SER A 239 -33.07 10.24 9.45
CA SER A 239 -32.78 11.62 9.09
C SER A 239 -32.45 11.76 7.60
N TYR A 240 -31.70 10.83 7.01
CA TYR A 240 -31.44 10.79 5.56
C TYR A 240 -32.72 10.68 4.72
N VAL A 241 -33.64 9.77 5.08
CA VAL A 241 -34.91 9.59 4.35
C VAL A 241 -35.79 10.84 4.47
N CYS A 242 -35.93 11.40 5.67
CA CYS A 242 -36.66 12.66 5.88
C CYS A 242 -36.02 13.84 5.13
N PHE A 243 -34.69 13.94 5.10
CA PHE A 243 -33.95 14.92 4.30
C PHE A 243 -34.25 14.75 2.80
N ALA A 244 -34.07 13.55 2.25
CA ALA A 244 -34.27 13.27 0.83
C ALA A 244 -35.70 13.61 0.38
N LEU A 245 -36.71 13.15 1.12
CA LEU A 245 -38.12 13.45 0.83
C LEU A 245 -38.45 14.94 0.95
N SER A 246 -37.77 15.71 1.82
CA SER A 246 -37.96 17.17 1.92
C SER A 246 -37.45 17.93 0.68
N TRP A 247 -36.54 17.31 -0.08
CA TRP A 247 -35.92 17.83 -1.30
C TRP A 247 -36.44 17.14 -2.58
N MET A 248 -37.53 16.37 -2.50
CA MET A 248 -38.21 15.80 -3.67
C MET A 248 -38.59 16.88 -4.67
N SER A 249 -38.34 16.61 -5.96
CA SER A 249 -38.66 17.51 -7.06
C SER A 249 -39.19 16.76 -8.29
N PHE A 250 -40.05 17.45 -9.04
CA PHE A 250 -40.56 17.03 -10.33
C PHE A 250 -40.06 18.05 -11.36
N PRO A 251 -39.00 17.75 -12.13
CA PRO A 251 -38.50 18.63 -13.17
C PRO A 251 -39.59 18.87 -14.21
N GLU A 252 -39.83 20.13 -14.54
CA GLU A 252 -40.77 20.54 -15.57
C GLU A 252 -40.15 20.29 -16.96
N GLY A 253 -40.98 19.93 -17.95
CA GLY A 253 -40.53 19.62 -19.31
C GLY A 253 -39.94 18.21 -19.53
N SER A 254 -39.62 17.43 -18.49
CA SER A 254 -39.23 16.03 -18.69
C SER A 254 -40.45 15.16 -19.04
N GLY A 255 -40.46 14.55 -20.23
CA GLY A 255 -41.56 13.69 -20.67
C GLY A 255 -41.79 12.45 -19.78
N PHE A 256 -43.00 11.88 -19.83
CA PHE A 256 -43.42 10.74 -18.98
C PHE A 256 -42.39 9.60 -18.91
N PHE A 257 -41.82 9.19 -20.04
CA PHE A 257 -40.79 8.14 -20.12
C PHE A 257 -39.53 8.46 -19.30
N SER A 258 -39.13 9.73 -19.20
CA SER A 258 -37.99 10.17 -18.39
C SER A 258 -38.30 9.99 -16.90
N HIS A 259 -39.48 10.40 -16.43
CA HIS A 259 -39.91 10.13 -15.06
C HIS A 259 -40.01 8.64 -14.76
N LEU A 260 -40.63 7.86 -15.67
CA LEU A 260 -40.78 6.41 -15.52
C LEU A 260 -39.43 5.70 -15.41
N LEU A 261 -38.48 6.00 -16.30
CA LEU A 261 -37.14 5.43 -16.28
C LEU A 261 -36.37 5.84 -15.01
N ARG A 262 -36.49 7.11 -14.60
CA ARG A 262 -35.85 7.66 -13.39
C ARG A 262 -36.32 6.97 -12.11
N TRP A 263 -37.65 6.82 -11.94
CA TRP A 263 -38.23 6.12 -10.79
C TRP A 263 -37.93 4.61 -10.83
N THR A 264 -38.00 3.98 -12.01
CA THR A 264 -37.69 2.55 -12.18
C THR A 264 -36.23 2.25 -11.83
N GLY A 265 -35.28 3.02 -12.38
CA GLY A 265 -33.86 2.89 -12.04
C GLY A 265 -33.58 3.17 -10.56
N GLY A 266 -34.28 4.15 -9.97
CA GLY A 266 -34.22 4.44 -8.55
C GLY A 266 -34.66 3.28 -7.66
N PHE A 267 -35.83 2.69 -7.94
CA PHE A 267 -36.31 1.50 -7.24
C PHE A 267 -35.38 0.30 -7.42
N VAL A 268 -34.88 0.04 -8.64
CA VAL A 268 -33.90 -1.04 -8.88
C VAL A 268 -32.65 -0.86 -8.04
N LEU A 269 -32.10 0.36 -7.95
CA LEU A 269 -30.93 0.66 -7.11
C LEU A 269 -31.23 0.50 -5.61
N VAL A 270 -32.43 0.84 -5.15
CA VAL A 270 -32.86 0.66 -3.74
C VAL A 270 -33.06 -0.83 -3.40
N PHE A 271 -33.76 -1.61 -4.24
CA PHE A 271 -33.94 -3.04 -4.01
C PHE A 271 -32.62 -3.81 -4.07
N PHE A 272 -31.74 -3.48 -5.01
CA PHE A 272 -30.37 -3.99 -5.07
C PHE A 272 -29.58 -3.66 -3.79
N ASN A 273 -29.74 -2.45 -3.26
CA ASN A 273 -29.08 -2.03 -2.02
C ASN A 273 -29.55 -2.83 -0.79
N ILE A 274 -30.87 -3.02 -0.65
CA ILE A 274 -31.46 -3.84 0.41
C ILE A 274 -30.92 -5.27 0.34
N TRP A 275 -30.91 -5.87 -0.86
CA TRP A 275 -30.36 -7.21 -1.08
C TRP A 275 -28.87 -7.29 -0.74
N VAL A 276 -28.05 -6.31 -1.14
CA VAL A 276 -26.62 -6.22 -0.78
C VAL A 276 -26.41 -6.16 0.74
N LYS A 277 -27.22 -5.39 1.47
CA LYS A 277 -27.11 -5.29 2.94
C LYS A 277 -27.54 -6.60 3.63
N LEU A 278 -28.65 -7.21 3.19
CA LEU A 278 -29.16 -8.47 3.74
C LEU A 278 -28.18 -9.64 3.50
N ASP A 279 -27.63 -9.78 2.29
CA ASP A 279 -26.67 -10.85 2.00
C ASP A 279 -25.33 -10.63 2.72
N ALA A 280 -24.88 -9.38 2.84
CA ALA A 280 -23.69 -9.07 3.64
C ALA A 280 -23.89 -9.42 5.12
N HIS A 281 -25.06 -9.10 5.71
CA HIS A 281 -25.39 -9.48 7.09
C HIS A 281 -25.45 -11.01 7.27
N ARG A 282 -26.00 -11.75 6.29
CA ARG A 282 -26.00 -13.23 6.28
C ARG A 282 -24.59 -13.80 6.44
N VAL A 283 -23.58 -13.20 5.81
CA VAL A 283 -22.18 -13.66 5.83
C VAL A 283 -21.48 -13.21 7.13
N VAL A 284 -21.51 -11.92 7.43
CA VAL A 284 -20.70 -11.28 8.49
C VAL A 284 -21.21 -11.55 9.90
N LYS A 285 -22.53 -11.74 10.06
CA LYS A 285 -23.25 -11.84 11.35
C LYS A 285 -23.17 -10.57 12.20
N ASP A 286 -24.02 -10.53 13.24
CA ASP A 286 -24.01 -9.53 14.30
C ASP A 286 -22.60 -9.16 14.79
N PHE A 287 -21.75 -10.14 15.09
CA PHE A 287 -20.46 -9.92 15.74
C PHE A 287 -19.60 -8.88 15.00
N ALA A 288 -19.34 -9.11 13.71
CA ALA A 288 -18.52 -8.21 12.90
C ALA A 288 -19.33 -7.06 12.27
N TRP A 289 -20.67 -7.16 12.20
CA TRP A 289 -21.53 -6.01 11.84
C TRP A 289 -21.48 -4.89 12.91
N TYR A 290 -21.24 -5.26 14.17
CA TYR A 290 -21.05 -4.34 15.30
C TYR A 290 -19.59 -4.24 15.78
N TRP A 291 -18.61 -4.52 14.91
CA TRP A 291 -17.16 -4.36 15.20
C TRP A 291 -16.69 -5.04 16.51
N GLY A 292 -17.17 -6.25 16.78
CA GLY A 292 -16.86 -6.99 18.01
C GLY A 292 -15.38 -7.38 18.14
N ASP A 293 -14.65 -7.47 17.04
CA ASP A 293 -13.20 -7.70 16.94
C ASP A 293 -12.36 -6.64 17.67
N PHE A 294 -12.88 -5.42 17.78
CA PHE A 294 -12.28 -4.36 18.60
C PHE A 294 -12.33 -4.67 20.12
N PHE A 295 -13.17 -5.61 20.56
CA PHE A 295 -13.36 -5.99 21.97
C PHE A 295 -12.77 -7.37 22.27
N PHE A 296 -13.11 -8.39 21.48
CA PHE A 296 -12.66 -9.78 21.61
C PHE A 296 -12.71 -10.47 20.25
N LEU A 297 -11.91 -11.53 20.04
CA LEU A 297 -11.92 -12.29 18.78
C LEU A 297 -12.89 -13.48 18.89
N ILE A 298 -13.38 -14.01 17.77
CA ILE A 298 -14.16 -15.27 17.71
C ILE A 298 -13.45 -16.24 16.78
N GLU A 299 -13.36 -17.52 17.17
CA GLU A 299 -12.81 -18.59 16.35
C GLU A 299 -13.84 -19.11 15.32
N GLN A 300 -14.32 -18.21 14.44
CA GLN A 300 -15.28 -18.52 13.37
C GLN A 300 -14.67 -18.31 11.98
N SER A 301 -14.72 -19.34 11.14
CA SER A 301 -14.25 -19.28 9.75
C SER A 301 -15.31 -18.65 8.83
N LEU A 302 -15.20 -17.34 8.60
CA LEU A 302 -16.06 -16.62 7.66
C LEU A 302 -15.84 -17.09 6.21
N THR A 303 -16.82 -17.82 5.65
CA THR A 303 -16.86 -18.17 4.23
C THR A 303 -17.41 -17.00 3.42
N PHE A 304 -16.53 -16.21 2.81
CA PHE A 304 -16.87 -15.05 1.98
C PHE A 304 -17.54 -15.46 0.65
N ASP A 305 -18.84 -15.73 0.68
CA ASP A 305 -19.68 -16.07 -0.48
C ASP A 305 -20.58 -14.89 -0.94
N GLY A 306 -21.47 -15.16 -1.89
CA GLY A 306 -22.54 -14.23 -2.29
C GLY A 306 -22.02 -12.87 -2.78
N VAL A 307 -22.38 -11.80 -2.07
CA VAL A 307 -21.98 -10.43 -2.42
C VAL A 307 -20.49 -10.14 -2.09
N PHE A 308 -19.83 -10.92 -1.23
CA PHE A 308 -18.37 -10.82 -0.99
C PHE A 308 -17.51 -11.47 -2.11
N GLU A 309 -18.13 -12.14 -3.09
CA GLU A 309 -17.48 -12.44 -4.37
C GLU A 309 -17.51 -11.24 -5.34
N MET A 310 -18.36 -10.24 -5.11
CA MET A 310 -18.58 -9.11 -6.03
C MET A 310 -17.74 -7.88 -5.69
N ALA A 311 -17.49 -7.60 -4.40
CA ALA A 311 -16.70 -6.47 -3.92
C ALA A 311 -15.99 -6.79 -2.60
N PRO A 312 -14.86 -6.12 -2.26
CA PRO A 312 -14.11 -6.41 -1.03
C PRO A 312 -14.87 -6.00 0.23
N HIS A 313 -15.37 -4.75 0.27
CA HIS A 313 -16.22 -4.22 1.36
C HIS A 313 -17.59 -3.86 0.77
N PRO A 314 -18.47 -4.86 0.52
CA PRO A 314 -19.72 -4.64 -0.20
C PRO A 314 -20.68 -3.73 0.58
N MET A 315 -20.67 -3.78 1.91
CA MET A 315 -21.47 -2.89 2.76
C MET A 315 -21.16 -1.41 2.57
N TYR A 316 -19.92 -1.07 2.23
CA TYR A 316 -19.42 0.31 2.16
C TYR A 316 -19.25 0.85 0.75
N SER A 317 -19.19 -0.03 -0.26
CA SER A 317 -19.06 0.33 -1.67
C SER A 317 -20.42 0.23 -2.39
N VAL A 318 -20.73 -0.94 -2.96
CA VAL A 318 -21.99 -1.16 -3.70
C VAL A 318 -23.23 -1.07 -2.77
N GLY A 319 -23.01 -1.23 -1.46
CA GLY A 319 -23.94 -0.95 -0.37
C GLY A 319 -24.32 0.53 -0.19
N TYR A 320 -23.86 1.45 -1.05
CA TYR A 320 -24.41 2.81 -1.19
C TYR A 320 -25.28 3.04 -2.43
N ALA A 321 -25.51 2.02 -3.27
CA ALA A 321 -26.39 2.12 -4.46
C ALA A 321 -27.77 2.75 -4.17
N GLY A 322 -28.37 2.48 -3.00
CA GLY A 322 -29.68 3.00 -2.61
C GLY A 322 -29.68 4.51 -2.35
N TYR A 323 -28.57 5.09 -1.89
CA TYR A 323 -28.43 6.54 -1.73
C TYR A 323 -28.47 7.26 -3.09
N TYR A 324 -27.84 6.66 -4.10
CA TYR A 324 -27.93 7.14 -5.48
C TYR A 324 -29.32 6.92 -6.09
N GLY A 325 -29.93 5.76 -5.86
CA GLY A 325 -31.31 5.47 -6.27
C GLY A 325 -32.33 6.48 -5.71
N ILE A 326 -32.22 6.81 -4.42
CA ILE A 326 -33.04 7.85 -3.77
C ILE A 326 -32.76 9.23 -4.38
N SER A 327 -31.49 9.61 -4.58
CA SER A 327 -31.16 10.90 -5.22
C SER A 327 -31.74 11.03 -6.64
N LEU A 328 -31.75 9.94 -7.40
CA LEU A 328 -32.35 9.83 -8.73
C LEU A 328 -33.88 9.99 -8.66
N MET A 329 -34.55 9.31 -7.73
CA MET A 329 -35.99 9.46 -7.50
C MET A 329 -36.36 10.90 -7.13
N MET A 330 -35.62 11.54 -6.22
CA MET A 330 -35.87 12.92 -5.77
C MET A 330 -35.52 13.98 -6.83
N ALA A 331 -34.70 13.63 -7.84
CA ALA A 331 -34.15 14.54 -8.86
C ALA A 331 -33.44 15.79 -8.33
N SER A 332 -32.87 15.70 -7.12
CA SER A 332 -32.26 16.84 -6.43
C SER A 332 -30.75 16.70 -6.33
N TYR A 333 -30.03 17.69 -6.87
CA TYR A 333 -28.58 17.80 -6.73
C TYR A 333 -28.14 17.86 -5.26
N MET A 334 -28.91 18.51 -4.39
CA MET A 334 -28.61 18.54 -2.94
C MET A 334 -28.63 17.12 -2.34
N VAL A 335 -29.59 16.28 -2.75
CA VAL A 335 -29.64 14.87 -2.30
C VAL A 335 -28.47 14.08 -2.89
N LEU A 336 -28.11 14.29 -4.17
CA LEU A 336 -26.96 13.63 -4.80
C LEU A 336 -25.63 13.96 -4.10
N PHE A 337 -25.37 15.24 -3.78
CA PHE A 337 -24.14 15.64 -3.09
C PHE A 337 -24.08 15.16 -1.65
N VAL A 338 -25.21 15.18 -0.93
CA VAL A 338 -25.26 14.62 0.43
C VAL A 338 -25.08 13.09 0.42
N SER A 339 -25.59 12.39 -0.60
CA SER A 339 -25.29 10.97 -0.84
C SER A 339 -23.81 10.71 -1.17
N LEU A 340 -23.18 11.56 -1.97
CA LEU A 340 -21.74 11.49 -2.26
C LEU A 340 -20.90 11.72 -1.00
N PHE A 341 -21.25 12.72 -0.19
CA PHE A 341 -20.63 12.98 1.12
C PHE A 341 -20.80 11.80 2.08
N ALA A 342 -22.00 11.23 2.19
CA ALA A 342 -22.28 10.07 3.03
C ALA A 342 -21.42 8.84 2.67
N HIS A 343 -21.25 8.58 1.37
CA HIS A 343 -20.42 7.49 0.84
C HIS A 343 -18.91 7.78 1.04
N ALA A 344 -18.47 9.02 0.83
CA ALA A 344 -17.09 9.44 1.10
C ALA A 344 -16.73 9.34 2.59
N ALA A 345 -17.64 9.74 3.50
CA ALA A 345 -17.48 9.58 4.93
C ALA A 345 -17.37 8.10 5.36
N GLN A 346 -18.05 7.19 4.65
CA GLN A 346 -17.88 5.75 4.86
C GLN A 346 -16.47 5.27 4.46
N PHE A 347 -15.96 5.70 3.31
CA PHE A 347 -14.59 5.35 2.89
C PHE A 347 -13.53 5.96 3.81
N ALA A 348 -13.76 7.16 4.36
CA ALA A 348 -12.90 7.75 5.39
C ALA A 348 -12.89 6.90 6.67
N PHE A 349 -14.05 6.46 7.16
CA PHE A 349 -14.13 5.53 8.30
C PHE A 349 -13.40 4.20 8.02
N LEU A 350 -13.64 3.60 6.85
CA LEU A 350 -12.99 2.36 6.45
C LEU A 350 -11.46 2.49 6.40
N THR A 351 -10.94 3.56 5.82
CA THR A 351 -9.49 3.76 5.63
C THR A 351 -8.76 4.25 6.88
N LEU A 352 -9.43 5.00 7.77
CA LEU A 352 -8.79 5.62 8.95
C LEU A 352 -9.02 4.84 10.26
N VAL A 353 -9.98 3.92 10.31
CA VAL A 353 -10.36 3.18 11.53
C VAL A 353 -10.40 1.67 11.30
N GLU A 354 -11.17 1.20 10.32
CA GLU A 354 -11.42 -0.24 10.16
C GLU A 354 -10.23 -0.99 9.55
N ASN A 355 -9.70 -0.55 8.40
CA ASN A 355 -8.52 -1.18 7.77
C ASN A 355 -7.30 -1.22 8.70
N PRO A 356 -6.89 -0.14 9.40
CA PRO A 356 -5.79 -0.19 10.36
C PRO A 356 -6.03 -1.16 11.52
N HIS A 357 -7.27 -1.42 11.91
CA HIS A 357 -7.59 -2.48 12.89
C HIS A 357 -7.50 -3.87 12.26
N ILE A 358 -8.07 -4.08 11.07
CA ILE A 358 -8.02 -5.36 10.36
C ILE A 358 -6.57 -5.78 10.12
N ASP A 359 -5.70 -4.88 9.65
CA ASP A 359 -4.30 -5.21 9.38
C ASP A 359 -3.52 -5.51 10.67
N LYS A 360 -3.77 -4.75 11.75
CA LYS A 360 -3.20 -5.00 13.09
C LYS A 360 -3.63 -6.34 13.68
N THR A 361 -4.88 -6.76 13.46
CA THR A 361 -5.49 -7.93 14.10
C THR A 361 -5.31 -9.22 13.28
N TYR A 362 -5.46 -9.14 11.95
CA TYR A 362 -5.52 -10.31 11.06
C TYR A 362 -4.34 -10.44 10.09
N ASN A 363 -3.64 -9.34 9.77
CA ASN A 363 -2.44 -9.33 8.93
C ASN A 363 -1.16 -8.90 9.69
N PRO A 364 -0.89 -9.41 10.91
CA PRO A 364 0.31 -9.00 11.65
C PRO A 364 1.56 -9.30 10.81
N PRO A 365 2.54 -8.36 10.75
CA PRO A 365 3.70 -8.49 9.87
C PRO A 365 4.47 -9.77 10.21
N GLN A 366 4.49 -10.71 9.27
CA GLN A 366 5.13 -12.00 9.50
C GLN A 366 6.65 -11.81 9.58
N ILE A 367 7.20 -11.93 10.79
CA ILE A 367 8.64 -12.10 11.02
C ILE A 367 9.05 -13.42 10.36
N PRO A 368 9.76 -13.42 9.21
CA PRO A 368 10.17 -14.64 8.54
C PRO A 368 11.34 -15.18 9.34
N LYS A 369 11.08 -16.23 10.13
CA LYS A 369 12.11 -16.94 10.88
C LYS A 369 13.29 -17.21 9.96
N ARG A 370 14.49 -16.74 10.37
CA ARG A 370 15.74 -16.82 9.60
C ARG A 370 15.79 -18.14 8.86
N ARG A 371 15.80 -18.09 7.52
CA ARG A 371 15.85 -19.28 6.68
C ARG A 371 17.25 -19.86 6.79
N GLN A 372 17.49 -20.61 7.86
CA GLN A 372 18.74 -21.33 8.06
C GLN A 372 19.06 -22.06 6.77
N SER A 373 20.14 -21.65 6.14
CA SER A 373 20.81 -22.45 5.13
C SER A 373 21.35 -23.68 5.84
N LYS A 374 20.47 -24.67 6.04
CA LYS A 374 20.89 -26.06 6.03
C LYS A 374 21.62 -26.21 4.71
N ILE A 375 22.94 -26.20 4.79
CA ILE A 375 23.79 -26.85 3.80
C ILE A 375 23.34 -28.30 3.87
N VAL A 376 22.39 -28.66 3.01
CA VAL A 376 22.13 -30.04 2.66
C VAL A 376 23.36 -30.44 1.87
N LEU A 377 24.41 -30.84 2.61
CA LEU A 377 25.40 -31.75 2.08
C LEU A 377 24.60 -32.97 1.67
N ASP A 378 24.28 -33.06 0.38
CA ASP A 378 23.46 -34.15 -0.13
C ASP A 378 24.27 -35.43 0.06
N GLU A 379 23.78 -36.30 0.96
CA GLU A 379 24.54 -37.46 1.45
C GLU A 379 24.66 -38.57 0.38
N THR A 380 24.29 -38.24 -0.85
CA THR A 380 24.39 -39.01 -2.09
C THR A 380 25.74 -38.79 -2.80
N ASP A 381 26.25 -37.55 -2.89
CA ASP A 381 27.51 -37.26 -3.62
C ASP A 381 28.76 -37.79 -2.90
N ILE A 382 28.75 -37.85 -1.56
CA ILE A 382 29.82 -38.50 -0.78
C ILE A 382 29.82 -40.03 -0.99
N LYS A 383 28.72 -40.62 -1.48
CA LYS A 383 28.62 -42.04 -1.85
C LYS A 383 29.08 -42.31 -3.29
N ALA A 384 28.92 -41.35 -4.21
CA ALA A 384 29.48 -41.42 -5.56
C ALA A 384 31.02 -41.51 -5.55
N SER A 385 31.69 -40.74 -4.68
CA SER A 385 33.16 -40.77 -4.53
C SER A 385 33.72 -41.95 -3.73
N ARG A 386 32.88 -42.90 -3.27
CA ARG A 386 33.31 -44.08 -2.48
C ARG A 386 32.92 -45.42 -3.10
N LEU A 387 32.38 -45.45 -4.32
CA LEU A 387 31.96 -46.67 -5.01
C LEU A 387 32.71 -46.96 -6.32
N SER A 388 34.00 -46.60 -6.38
CA SER A 388 34.92 -46.94 -7.48
C SER A 388 36.09 -47.86 -7.08
N THR A 389 36.02 -48.50 -5.89
CA THR A 389 37.00 -49.52 -5.44
C THR A 389 36.36 -50.54 -4.48
N SER A 390 35.91 -51.71 -4.97
CA SER A 390 36.00 -53.03 -4.28
C SER A 390 35.27 -54.22 -4.96
N SER A 391 35.56 -54.53 -6.23
CA SER A 391 35.36 -55.86 -6.83
C SER A 391 36.15 -55.94 -8.15
N THR A 392 36.78 -57.06 -8.55
CA THR A 392 36.72 -58.45 -8.09
C THR A 392 38.12 -59.05 -7.93
N SER A 393 38.32 -59.94 -6.95
CA SER A 393 39.57 -60.68 -6.78
C SER A 393 39.66 -61.92 -7.68
N SER A 394 40.61 -61.98 -8.62
CA SER A 394 41.55 -63.13 -8.76
C SER A 394 42.49 -63.09 -9.99
N SER A 395 43.80 -63.20 -9.70
CA SER A 395 44.83 -63.92 -10.49
C SER A 395 45.44 -63.32 -11.79
N PHE A 396 46.68 -63.79 -12.05
CA PHE A 396 47.50 -63.74 -13.28
C PHE A 396 48.08 -62.42 -13.84
N ALA A 397 49.26 -62.08 -13.29
CA ALA A 397 50.57 -62.09 -13.97
C ALA A 397 51.03 -61.02 -15.01
N MET A 398 52.31 -60.64 -14.82
CA MET A 398 53.33 -60.20 -15.80
C MET A 398 53.22 -58.87 -16.59
N ASP A 399 53.97 -57.88 -16.07
CA ASP A 399 55.23 -57.36 -16.67
C ASP A 399 55.20 -56.34 -17.84
N LYS A 400 56.31 -55.59 -17.93
CA LYS A 400 56.89 -54.80 -19.05
C LYS A 400 56.38 -53.39 -19.44
N THR A 401 57.05 -52.42 -18.79
CA THR A 401 57.96 -51.39 -19.40
C THR A 401 57.47 -50.30 -20.38
N SER A 402 58.13 -49.12 -20.24
CA SER A 402 58.47 -48.10 -21.28
C SER A 402 57.34 -47.28 -21.94
N SER A 403 57.54 -46.00 -22.33
CA SER A 403 58.64 -45.05 -22.04
C SER A 403 58.33 -43.61 -22.49
N ALA A 404 58.81 -42.64 -21.71
CA ALA A 404 59.45 -41.37 -22.11
C ALA A 404 58.82 -40.36 -23.12
N ALA A 405 58.75 -39.12 -22.64
CA ALA A 405 59.14 -37.85 -23.28
C ALA A 405 58.38 -37.31 -24.53
N GLY A 406 58.15 -35.99 -24.53
CA GLY A 406 57.56 -35.25 -25.66
C GLY A 406 57.17 -33.81 -25.31
N SER A 407 58.14 -32.88 -25.33
CA SER A 407 57.92 -31.42 -25.37
C SER A 407 57.44 -30.99 -26.79
N GLU A 408 56.91 -29.79 -27.07
CA GLU A 408 56.90 -28.52 -26.31
C GLU A 408 55.81 -27.53 -26.80
N ALA A 409 55.52 -26.51 -25.97
CA ALA A 409 55.05 -25.14 -26.28
C ALA A 409 53.68 -24.88 -26.99
N GLY A 410 52.84 -24.07 -26.34
CA GLY A 410 51.66 -23.42 -26.92
C GLY A 410 50.94 -22.50 -25.92
N SER A 411 50.92 -21.19 -26.22
CA SER A 411 50.20 -20.07 -25.56
C SER A 411 49.13 -20.38 -24.49
N VAL A 412 49.28 -19.80 -23.29
CA VAL A 412 48.22 -19.72 -22.28
C VAL A 412 47.34 -18.50 -22.55
N GLU A 413 46.08 -18.72 -22.97
CA GLU A 413 45.03 -17.68 -22.98
C GLU A 413 43.90 -18.00 -22.01
N THR A 414 43.26 -16.93 -21.52
CA THR A 414 42.29 -16.92 -20.42
C THR A 414 41.03 -17.74 -20.69
N THR A 415 40.77 -18.75 -19.84
CA THR A 415 39.45 -19.40 -19.74
C THR A 415 39.01 -19.53 -18.28
N ALA A 416 38.40 -18.45 -17.76
CA ALA A 416 37.91 -18.35 -16.38
C ALA A 416 36.43 -17.93 -16.32
N THR A 417 35.60 -18.44 -17.23
CA THR A 417 34.15 -18.22 -17.26
C THR A 417 33.40 -19.50 -17.64
N THR A 418 32.86 -20.21 -16.64
CA THR A 418 31.43 -20.56 -16.50
C THR A 418 31.27 -21.59 -15.38
N ASN A 419 30.75 -21.14 -14.23
CA ASN A 419 30.03 -21.96 -13.25
C ASN A 419 29.24 -21.01 -12.33
N LEU A 420 28.25 -20.33 -12.92
CA LEU A 420 27.29 -19.52 -12.17
C LEU A 420 26.18 -20.43 -11.63
N VAL A 421 25.84 -20.23 -10.35
CA VAL A 421 24.76 -20.93 -9.65
C VAL A 421 23.41 -20.66 -10.35
N PRO A 422 22.48 -21.63 -10.43
CA PRO A 422 21.16 -21.40 -11.04
C PRO A 422 20.43 -20.22 -10.38
N CYS A 423 20.06 -19.23 -11.20
CA CYS A 423 19.41 -18.00 -10.72
C CYS A 423 18.06 -18.28 -10.07
N GLY A 424 17.75 -17.57 -8.98
CA GLY A 424 16.40 -17.51 -8.46
C GLY A 424 15.50 -16.64 -9.34
N SER A 425 14.19 -16.82 -9.24
CA SER A 425 13.20 -16.00 -9.96
C SER A 425 13.33 -14.49 -9.68
N LYS A 426 13.94 -14.13 -8.54
CA LYS A 426 14.14 -12.74 -8.12
C LYS A 426 15.35 -12.09 -8.81
N ASP A 427 16.45 -12.82 -9.00
CA ASP A 427 17.63 -12.35 -9.73
C ASP A 427 17.30 -12.15 -11.21
N MET A 428 16.45 -13.03 -11.75
CA MET A 428 15.90 -12.88 -13.10
C MET A 428 14.95 -11.67 -13.22
N TYR A 429 14.14 -11.35 -12.21
CA TYR A 429 13.33 -10.13 -12.21
C TYR A 429 14.20 -8.88 -12.34
N ASN A 430 15.23 -8.76 -11.49
CA ASN A 430 16.21 -7.67 -11.53
C ASN A 430 16.98 -7.59 -12.86
N THR A 431 17.10 -8.71 -13.58
CA THR A 431 17.72 -8.76 -14.90
C THR A 431 16.83 -8.15 -15.98
N TYR A 432 15.52 -8.39 -15.98
CA TYR A 432 14.58 -7.94 -17.03
C TYR A 432 13.83 -6.63 -16.73
N PHE A 433 13.65 -6.29 -15.45
CA PHE A 433 12.88 -5.13 -14.99
C PHE A 433 13.81 -4.14 -14.28
N ARG A 434 13.61 -2.85 -14.59
CA ARG A 434 14.35 -1.74 -14.00
C ARG A 434 13.35 -0.68 -13.53
N ARG A 435 13.81 0.54 -13.28
CA ARG A 435 12.95 1.74 -13.12
C ARG A 435 12.33 2.13 -14.49
N ASP A 436 11.58 1.21 -15.09
CA ASP A 436 10.99 1.31 -16.42
C ASP A 436 9.87 2.37 -16.45
N LEU A 437 9.75 3.11 -17.57
CA LEU A 437 8.74 4.15 -17.73
C LEU A 437 7.33 3.55 -17.84
N ILE A 438 6.43 3.94 -16.94
CA ILE A 438 5.03 3.49 -16.89
C ILE A 438 4.14 4.71 -17.08
N VAL A 439 3.73 4.95 -18.33
CA VAL A 439 3.11 6.18 -18.83
C VAL A 439 4.01 7.41 -18.59
N PHE A 440 3.95 7.99 -17.38
CA PHE A 440 4.84 9.06 -16.90
C PHE A 440 5.51 8.76 -15.56
N LYS A 441 5.11 7.69 -14.85
CA LYS A 441 5.79 7.23 -13.62
C LYS A 441 7.18 6.71 -14.01
N ASN A 442 8.17 6.92 -13.14
CA ASN A 442 9.58 6.53 -13.31
C ASN A 442 10.40 7.30 -14.37
N PHE A 443 9.85 8.35 -14.99
CA PHE A 443 10.49 9.13 -16.06
C PHE A 443 11.94 9.54 -15.74
N ASP A 444 12.80 9.41 -16.75
CA ASP A 444 14.25 9.59 -16.68
C ASP A 444 14.74 10.41 -17.90
N ILE A 445 15.21 11.63 -17.65
CA ILE A 445 15.66 12.57 -18.70
C ILE A 445 16.87 12.02 -19.48
N TYR A 446 17.69 11.17 -18.85
CA TYR A 446 18.85 10.58 -19.50
C TYR A 446 18.50 9.34 -20.34
N ARG A 447 17.27 8.83 -20.23
CA ARG A 447 16.81 7.69 -21.02
C ARG A 447 16.22 8.15 -22.34
N SER A 448 16.89 7.76 -23.43
CA SER A 448 16.49 8.12 -24.79
C SER A 448 15.03 7.75 -25.11
N THR A 449 14.55 6.59 -24.65
CA THR A 449 13.14 6.16 -24.84
C THR A 449 12.14 7.13 -24.23
N ASP A 450 12.45 7.67 -23.05
CA ASP A 450 11.52 8.50 -22.27
C ASP A 450 11.50 9.91 -22.86
N MET A 451 12.67 10.41 -23.27
CA MET A 451 12.80 11.63 -24.07
C MET A 451 12.10 11.51 -25.44
N PHE A 452 12.13 10.35 -26.10
CA PHE A 452 11.35 10.12 -27.33
C PHE A 452 9.83 10.15 -27.07
N VAL A 453 9.35 9.57 -25.96
CA VAL A 453 7.93 9.67 -25.56
C VAL A 453 7.54 11.12 -25.34
N ALA A 454 8.33 11.89 -24.58
CA ALA A 454 8.09 13.31 -24.34
C ALA A 454 8.11 14.14 -25.65
N LEU A 455 9.08 13.90 -26.53
CA LEU A 455 9.22 14.59 -27.82
C LEU A 455 8.06 14.27 -28.78
N ILE A 456 7.60 13.02 -28.84
CA ILE A 456 6.47 12.63 -29.69
C ILE A 456 5.16 13.21 -29.17
N ILE A 457 4.97 13.27 -27.84
CA ILE A 457 3.82 13.96 -27.23
C ILE A 457 3.90 15.47 -27.52
N PHE A 458 5.06 16.10 -27.37
CA PHE A 458 5.25 17.52 -27.69
C PHE A 458 4.97 17.83 -29.17
N TYR A 459 5.50 17.03 -30.10
CA TYR A 459 5.17 17.17 -31.52
C TYR A 459 3.67 16.99 -31.79
N ALA A 460 3.04 16.02 -31.11
CA ALA A 460 1.62 15.75 -31.23
C ALA A 460 0.71 16.86 -30.67
N THR A 461 1.15 17.60 -29.64
CA THR A 461 0.43 18.78 -29.12
C THR A 461 0.66 20.02 -29.98
N VAL A 462 1.90 20.26 -30.42
CA VAL A 462 2.31 21.51 -31.06
C VAL A 462 1.99 21.55 -32.55
N ALA A 463 2.18 20.45 -33.30
CA ALA A 463 1.96 20.48 -34.74
C ALA A 463 0.50 20.89 -35.13
N PRO A 464 -0.56 20.37 -34.49
CA PRO A 464 -1.94 20.83 -34.76
C PRO A 464 -2.20 22.30 -34.39
N LEU A 465 -1.40 22.91 -33.52
CA LEU A 465 -1.50 24.32 -33.13
C LEU A 465 -0.72 25.25 -34.07
N LEU A 466 0.40 24.78 -34.64
CA LEU A 466 1.16 25.53 -35.65
C LEU A 466 0.37 25.70 -36.96
N PHE A 467 -0.51 24.76 -37.31
CA PHE A 467 -1.45 24.88 -38.43
C PHE A 467 -2.69 25.76 -38.11
N SER A 468 -2.58 26.72 -37.19
CA SER A 468 -3.66 27.62 -36.75
C SER A 468 -4.33 28.43 -37.88
N ASN A 469 -3.60 28.70 -38.97
CA ASN A 469 -4.15 29.33 -40.18
C ASN A 469 -5.16 28.44 -40.94
N ALA A 470 -5.19 27.14 -40.69
CA ALA A 470 -6.21 26.24 -41.20
C ALA A 470 -7.38 26.16 -40.21
N GLY A 471 -8.56 26.60 -40.63
CA GLY A 471 -9.67 26.93 -39.72
C GLY A 471 -10.12 25.81 -38.77
N PRO A 472 -10.78 26.14 -37.64
CA PRO A 472 -10.93 25.26 -36.48
C PRO A 472 -11.47 23.84 -36.73
N ARG A 473 -12.27 23.64 -37.78
CA ARG A 473 -12.78 22.33 -38.21
C ARG A 473 -11.64 21.38 -38.62
N LEU A 474 -10.59 21.86 -39.29
CA LEU A 474 -9.47 21.00 -39.70
C LEU A 474 -8.62 20.59 -38.49
N ILE A 475 -8.33 21.51 -37.57
CA ILE A 475 -7.58 21.20 -36.34
C ILE A 475 -8.29 20.11 -35.52
N THR A 476 -9.62 20.23 -35.36
CA THR A 476 -10.43 19.20 -34.69
C THR A 476 -10.42 17.87 -35.45
N PHE A 477 -10.52 17.89 -36.78
CA PHE A 477 -10.42 16.67 -37.61
C PHE A 477 -9.05 15.98 -37.47
N VAL A 478 -7.95 16.75 -37.55
CA VAL A 478 -6.59 16.24 -37.40
C VAL A 478 -6.39 15.58 -36.03
N LEU A 479 -6.83 16.21 -34.93
CA LEU A 479 -6.71 15.64 -33.58
C LEU A 479 -7.52 14.34 -33.42
N VAL A 480 -8.73 14.27 -33.97
CA VAL A 480 -9.56 13.04 -33.93
C VAL A 480 -8.95 11.93 -34.78
N VAL A 481 -8.45 12.23 -35.98
CA VAL A 481 -7.75 11.26 -36.85
C VAL A 481 -6.45 10.77 -36.19
N GLN A 482 -5.69 11.66 -35.58
CA GLN A 482 -4.46 11.33 -34.85
C GLN A 482 -4.74 10.38 -33.68
N ALA A 483 -5.78 10.63 -32.88
CA ALA A 483 -6.18 9.74 -31.79
C ALA A 483 -6.67 8.38 -32.28
N LEU A 484 -7.39 8.35 -33.42
CA LEU A 484 -7.80 7.11 -34.08
C LEU A 484 -6.60 6.31 -34.62
N ILE A 485 -5.60 6.96 -35.22
CA ILE A 485 -4.37 6.32 -35.68
C ILE A 485 -3.61 5.68 -34.51
N TRP A 486 -3.43 6.39 -33.40
CA TRP A 486 -2.75 5.82 -32.22
C TRP A 486 -3.54 4.69 -31.57
N ARG A 487 -4.88 4.77 -31.52
CA ARG A 487 -5.71 3.64 -31.08
C ARG A 487 -5.56 2.43 -32.00
N ILE A 488 -5.50 2.63 -33.33
CA ILE A 488 -5.30 1.54 -34.28
C ILE A 488 -3.91 0.90 -34.12
N PHE A 489 -2.87 1.72 -34.00
CA PHE A 489 -1.50 1.26 -33.78
C PHE A 489 -1.38 0.43 -32.48
N HIS A 490 -1.97 0.92 -31.39
CA HIS A 490 -1.99 0.21 -30.11
C HIS A 490 -2.76 -1.11 -30.16
N SER A 491 -4.03 -1.10 -30.57
CA SER A 491 -4.88 -2.29 -30.44
C SER A 491 -4.69 -3.33 -31.55
N TYR A 492 -4.36 -2.93 -32.79
CA TYR A 492 -4.27 -3.87 -33.92
C TYR A 492 -2.83 -4.15 -34.35
N ILE A 493 -1.95 -3.15 -34.43
CA ILE A 493 -0.57 -3.37 -34.91
C ILE A 493 0.26 -4.06 -33.81
N LEU A 494 0.29 -3.53 -32.59
CA LEU A 494 0.95 -4.21 -31.47
C LEU A 494 0.25 -5.53 -31.10
N GLY A 495 -1.09 -5.61 -31.24
CA GLY A 495 -1.85 -6.86 -31.10
C GLY A 495 -1.45 -7.94 -32.11
N ALA A 496 -1.19 -7.57 -33.37
CA ALA A 496 -0.69 -8.50 -34.39
C ALA A 496 0.75 -8.97 -34.08
N VAL A 497 1.60 -8.09 -33.56
CA VAL A 497 2.96 -8.45 -33.10
C VAL A 497 2.89 -9.46 -31.95
N LEU A 498 2.06 -9.21 -30.93
CA LEU A 498 1.84 -10.16 -29.82
C LEU A 498 1.25 -11.49 -30.31
N HIS A 499 0.30 -11.48 -31.24
CA HIS A 499 -0.24 -12.70 -31.82
C HIS A 499 0.83 -13.53 -32.56
N GLN A 500 1.67 -12.88 -33.38
CA GLN A 500 2.80 -13.55 -34.04
C GLN A 500 3.86 -14.03 -33.04
N GLN A 501 4.14 -13.26 -31.99
CA GLN A 501 5.03 -13.67 -30.90
C GLN A 501 4.49 -14.89 -30.15
N SER A 502 3.20 -14.92 -29.81
CA SER A 502 2.49 -16.03 -29.17
C SER A 502 2.54 -17.32 -30.02
N VAL A 503 2.34 -17.21 -31.34
CA VAL A 503 2.30 -18.37 -32.24
C VAL A 503 3.70 -18.87 -32.61
N SER A 504 4.61 -17.99 -33.02
CA SER A 504 5.88 -18.36 -33.65
C SER A 504 7.14 -17.78 -33.00
N LYS A 505 7.00 -16.97 -31.94
CA LYS A 505 8.08 -16.17 -31.30
C LYS A 505 8.83 -15.28 -32.30
N PHE A 506 8.12 -14.75 -33.31
CA PHE A 506 8.69 -13.97 -34.42
C PHE A 506 9.55 -12.79 -33.95
N TYR A 507 9.06 -12.01 -32.97
CA TYR A 507 9.74 -10.80 -32.52
C TYR A 507 11.06 -11.14 -31.81
N THR A 508 11.05 -12.09 -30.86
CA THR A 508 12.29 -12.57 -30.21
C THR A 508 13.26 -13.19 -31.21
N LYS A 509 12.77 -13.98 -32.18
CA LYS A 509 13.61 -14.58 -33.24
C LYS A 509 14.23 -13.53 -34.15
N HIS A 510 13.58 -12.39 -34.39
CA HIS A 510 14.15 -11.30 -35.15
C HIS A 510 15.38 -10.70 -34.45
N PHE A 511 15.33 -10.47 -33.13
CA PHE A 511 16.49 -9.98 -32.37
C PHE A 511 17.63 -11.00 -32.34
N ILE A 512 17.33 -12.26 -32.02
CA ILE A 512 18.33 -13.35 -32.00
C ILE A 512 19.03 -13.51 -33.36
N LYS A 513 18.29 -13.39 -34.47
CA LYS A 513 18.87 -13.45 -35.82
C LYS A 513 19.93 -12.36 -36.08
N HIS A 514 19.83 -11.20 -35.43
CA HIS A 514 20.75 -10.08 -35.59
C HIS A 514 21.70 -9.90 -34.39
N GLY A 515 21.90 -10.95 -33.57
CA GLY A 515 22.83 -10.96 -32.44
C GLY A 515 22.31 -10.34 -31.14
N GLY A 516 21.05 -9.90 -31.11
CA GLY A 516 20.39 -9.40 -29.89
C GLY A 516 19.83 -10.53 -29.02
N THR A 517 19.65 -10.26 -27.73
CA THR A 517 19.13 -11.23 -26.75
C THR A 517 17.60 -11.18 -26.60
N VAL A 518 17.06 -12.13 -25.82
CA VAL A 518 15.65 -12.07 -25.38
C VAL A 518 15.36 -10.84 -24.53
N HIS A 519 16.36 -10.35 -23.78
CA HIS A 519 16.28 -9.11 -23.01
C HIS A 519 16.12 -7.89 -23.92
N ASP A 520 16.95 -7.77 -24.97
CA ASP A 520 16.90 -6.62 -25.88
C ASP A 520 15.59 -6.54 -26.66
N ALA A 521 15.06 -7.70 -27.05
CA ALA A 521 13.72 -7.82 -27.62
C ALA A 521 12.65 -7.32 -26.64
N PHE A 522 12.70 -7.76 -25.37
CA PHE A 522 11.69 -7.36 -24.38
C PHE A 522 11.81 -5.88 -23.97
N GLN A 523 13.02 -5.31 -23.85
CA GLN A 523 13.23 -3.87 -23.64
C GLN A 523 12.67 -3.03 -24.78
N SER A 524 12.90 -3.46 -26.03
CA SER A 524 12.34 -2.82 -27.23
C SER A 524 10.81 -2.89 -27.25
N TRP A 525 10.25 -4.01 -26.80
CA TRP A 525 8.81 -4.19 -26.63
C TRP A 525 8.22 -3.27 -25.55
N LYS A 526 8.80 -3.21 -24.35
CA LYS A 526 8.36 -2.28 -23.27
C LYS A 526 8.34 -0.83 -23.77
N SER A 527 9.38 -0.44 -24.51
CA SER A 527 9.53 0.91 -25.08
C SER A 527 8.41 1.26 -26.08
N ILE A 528 8.16 0.41 -27.07
CA ILE A 528 7.13 0.67 -28.10
C ILE A 528 5.71 0.54 -27.53
N PHE A 529 5.49 -0.36 -26.59
CA PHE A 529 4.22 -0.50 -25.87
C PHE A 529 3.91 0.74 -25.02
N ASN A 530 4.87 1.22 -24.21
CA ASN A 530 4.63 2.38 -23.36
C ASN A 530 4.41 3.67 -24.17
N LEU A 531 5.20 3.90 -25.23
CA LEU A 531 4.98 5.00 -26.17
C LEU A 531 3.56 4.96 -26.73
N SER A 532 3.18 3.81 -27.28
CA SER A 532 1.86 3.59 -27.88
C SER A 532 0.72 3.83 -26.88
N ASN A 533 0.83 3.24 -25.68
CA ASN A 533 -0.16 3.38 -24.61
C ASN A 533 -0.35 4.85 -24.21
N SER A 534 0.76 5.53 -23.88
CA SER A 534 0.81 6.94 -23.49
C SER A 534 0.20 7.85 -24.56
N MET A 535 0.51 7.58 -25.84
CA MET A 535 -0.04 8.32 -26.97
C MET A 535 -1.55 8.12 -27.12
N THR A 536 -2.12 6.95 -26.81
CA THR A 536 -3.59 6.78 -26.87
C THR A 536 -4.33 7.60 -25.81
N TYR A 537 -3.71 7.83 -24.64
CA TYR A 537 -4.27 8.73 -23.63
C TYR A 537 -4.06 10.20 -24.00
N ALA A 538 -2.83 10.58 -24.37
CA ALA A 538 -2.49 11.98 -24.69
C ALA A 538 -3.31 12.52 -25.87
N THR A 539 -3.41 11.77 -26.97
CA THR A 539 -4.13 12.22 -28.17
C THR A 539 -5.65 12.23 -27.98
N PHE A 540 -6.21 11.26 -27.23
CA PHE A 540 -7.62 11.31 -26.84
C PHE A 540 -7.91 12.52 -25.95
N PHE A 541 -7.06 12.79 -24.95
CA PHE A 541 -7.20 13.94 -24.07
C PHE A 541 -7.14 15.27 -24.85
N LEU A 542 -6.23 15.40 -25.83
CA LEU A 542 -6.14 16.59 -26.68
C LEU A 542 -7.38 16.79 -27.57
N ALA A 543 -7.90 15.72 -28.16
CA ALA A 543 -9.16 15.77 -28.90
C ALA A 543 -10.34 16.18 -27.99
N ALA A 544 -10.43 15.58 -26.80
CA ALA A 544 -11.44 15.91 -25.80
C ALA A 544 -11.33 17.37 -25.35
N PHE A 545 -10.14 17.83 -24.96
CA PHE A 545 -9.86 19.21 -24.56
C PHE A 545 -10.19 20.22 -25.66
N LYS A 546 -9.87 19.92 -26.94
CA LYS A 546 -10.24 20.78 -28.08
C LYS A 546 -11.76 20.85 -28.30
N MET A 547 -12.51 19.80 -27.93
CA MET A 547 -13.96 19.73 -28.09
C MET A 547 -14.74 20.05 -26.80
N TYR A 548 -14.05 20.38 -25.71
CA TYR A 548 -14.67 20.76 -24.45
C TYR A 548 -15.12 22.22 -24.48
N SER A 549 -16.34 22.48 -23.99
CA SER A 549 -16.88 23.80 -23.72
C SER A 549 -17.05 23.98 -22.21
N ILE A 550 -16.37 24.98 -21.63
CA ILE A 550 -16.55 25.37 -20.23
C ILE A 550 -18.01 25.87 -20.07
N PRO A 551 -18.79 25.32 -19.13
CA PRO A 551 -20.15 25.80 -18.87
C PRO A 551 -20.13 27.13 -18.10
N GLU A 552 -21.07 28.00 -18.44
CA GLU A 552 -21.34 29.23 -17.69
C GLU A 552 -22.15 28.89 -16.43
N ASP A 553 -23.39 28.41 -16.60
CA ASP A 553 -24.20 27.88 -15.51
C ASP A 553 -23.90 26.40 -15.23
N TRP A 554 -23.11 26.14 -14.19
CA TRP A 554 -22.84 24.79 -13.70
C TRP A 554 -24.11 24.06 -13.22
N THR A 555 -25.06 24.77 -12.63
CA THR A 555 -26.31 24.24 -12.10
C THR A 555 -27.39 23.97 -13.16
N TYR A 556 -27.17 24.33 -14.42
CA TYR A 556 -28.17 24.18 -15.48
C TYR A 556 -28.29 22.74 -15.98
N GLY A 557 -29.53 22.25 -16.13
CA GLY A 557 -29.85 20.95 -16.72
C GLY A 557 -29.05 19.79 -16.13
N THR A 558 -28.31 19.08 -16.98
CA THR A 558 -27.44 17.94 -16.63
C THR A 558 -25.95 18.32 -16.55
N VAL A 559 -25.60 19.61 -16.62
CA VAL A 559 -24.20 20.08 -16.65
C VAL A 559 -23.43 19.64 -15.42
N LEU A 560 -23.97 19.83 -14.22
CA LEU A 560 -23.31 19.40 -12.99
C LEU A 560 -23.16 17.87 -12.94
N LEU A 561 -24.21 17.14 -13.33
CA LEU A 561 -24.23 15.68 -13.34
C LEU A 561 -23.16 15.09 -14.28
N ARG A 562 -23.03 15.61 -15.51
CA ARG A 562 -22.09 15.07 -16.50
C ARG A 562 -20.63 15.27 -16.09
N HIS A 563 -20.30 16.37 -15.40
CA HIS A 563 -18.97 16.61 -14.85
C HIS A 563 -18.68 15.73 -13.62
N VAL A 564 -19.61 15.64 -12.67
CA VAL A 564 -19.44 14.80 -11.47
C VAL A 564 -19.28 13.32 -11.84
N LEU A 565 -20.15 12.80 -12.71
CA LEU A 565 -20.02 11.42 -13.21
C LEU A 565 -18.78 11.23 -14.09
N GLY A 566 -18.43 12.21 -14.92
CA GLY A 566 -17.26 12.15 -15.79
C GLY A 566 -15.95 12.08 -15.00
N LEU A 567 -15.79 12.93 -13.98
CA LEU A 567 -14.66 12.89 -13.06
C LEU A 567 -14.63 11.60 -12.23
N ALA A 568 -15.79 11.11 -11.76
CA ALA A 568 -15.87 9.84 -11.05
C ALA A 568 -15.44 8.64 -11.92
N LEU A 569 -15.78 8.63 -13.21
CA LEU A 569 -15.33 7.60 -14.16
C LEU A 569 -13.83 7.70 -14.49
N ILE A 570 -13.26 8.91 -14.53
CA ILE A 570 -11.80 9.11 -14.66
C ILE A 570 -11.09 8.62 -13.39
N ALA A 571 -11.59 8.94 -12.20
CA ALA A 571 -11.03 8.45 -10.93
C ALA A 571 -11.13 6.93 -10.81
N LEU A 572 -12.27 6.33 -11.18
CA LEU A 572 -12.46 4.87 -11.23
C LEU A 572 -11.46 4.20 -12.18
N HIS A 573 -11.18 4.83 -13.33
CA HIS A 573 -10.19 4.32 -14.27
C HIS A 573 -8.77 4.35 -13.71
N ILE A 574 -8.36 5.48 -13.13
CA ILE A 574 -7.03 5.62 -12.50
C ILE A 574 -6.86 4.59 -11.39
N TRP A 575 -7.85 4.47 -10.49
CA TRP A 575 -7.85 3.46 -9.43
C TRP A 575 -7.76 2.03 -10.00
N ALA A 576 -8.58 1.68 -10.99
CA ALA A 576 -8.57 0.35 -11.58
C ALA A 576 -7.23 0.03 -12.27
N SER A 577 -6.63 0.99 -12.97
CA SER A 577 -5.31 0.82 -13.61
C SER A 577 -4.18 0.66 -12.58
N VAL A 578 -4.21 1.41 -11.48
CA VAL A 578 -3.27 1.23 -10.36
C VAL A 578 -3.45 -0.15 -9.72
N SER A 579 -4.67 -0.55 -9.38
CA SER A 579 -4.94 -1.88 -8.80
C SER A 579 -4.70 -3.06 -9.75
N VAL A 580 -4.68 -2.84 -11.06
CA VAL A 580 -4.20 -3.81 -12.06
C VAL A 580 -2.69 -3.91 -12.00
N PHE A 581 -1.98 -2.78 -12.04
CA PHE A 581 -0.52 -2.73 -11.95
C PHE A 581 0.02 -3.33 -10.64
N GLU A 582 -0.63 -3.07 -9.51
CA GLU A 582 -0.26 -3.61 -8.19
C GLU A 582 -0.35 -5.15 -8.11
N VAL A 583 -1.22 -5.79 -8.90
CA VAL A 583 -1.37 -7.26 -8.91
C VAL A 583 -0.52 -7.92 -10.01
N LEU A 584 -0.33 -7.25 -11.16
CA LEU A 584 0.45 -7.77 -12.28
C LEU A 584 1.97 -7.53 -12.14
N GLY A 585 2.36 -6.45 -11.44
CA GLY A 585 3.71 -5.89 -11.48
C GLY A 585 4.14 -5.48 -12.90
N ASP A 586 5.41 -5.12 -13.04
CA ASP A 586 5.98 -4.76 -14.34
C ASP A 586 5.94 -5.94 -15.34
N PHE A 587 6.03 -7.17 -14.84
CA PHE A 587 5.97 -8.38 -15.67
C PHE A 587 4.64 -8.53 -16.42
N GLY A 588 3.51 -8.47 -15.71
CA GLY A 588 2.20 -8.61 -16.34
C GLY A 588 1.79 -7.34 -17.10
N TRP A 589 2.12 -6.15 -16.61
CA TRP A 589 1.79 -4.87 -17.26
C TRP A 589 2.37 -4.73 -18.67
N PHE A 590 3.54 -5.34 -18.91
CA PHE A 590 4.21 -5.32 -20.21
C PHE A 590 4.00 -6.59 -21.06
N TYR A 591 3.05 -7.47 -20.71
CA TYR A 591 2.82 -8.76 -21.40
C TYR A 591 4.09 -9.65 -21.45
N GLY A 592 4.81 -9.74 -20.33
CA GLY A 592 6.08 -10.46 -20.22
C GLY A 592 5.98 -11.97 -20.49
N ASP A 593 4.81 -12.56 -20.29
CA ASP A 593 4.50 -13.98 -20.59
C ASP A 593 4.60 -14.33 -22.07
N PHE A 594 4.37 -13.38 -22.98
CA PHE A 594 4.63 -13.57 -24.41
C PHE A 594 6.12 -13.75 -24.73
N PHE A 595 7.02 -13.30 -23.85
CA PHE A 595 8.47 -13.28 -24.08
C PHE A 595 9.25 -14.26 -23.20
N ILE A 596 8.96 -14.32 -21.90
CA ILE A 596 9.72 -15.04 -20.88
C ILE A 596 8.82 -16.12 -20.25
N GLU A 597 9.15 -17.39 -20.45
CA GLU A 597 8.33 -18.52 -19.98
C GLU A 597 8.71 -18.95 -18.55
N ASP A 598 9.99 -18.84 -18.17
CA ASP A 598 10.53 -19.25 -16.86
C ASP A 598 10.00 -18.42 -15.68
N ASN A 599 9.43 -17.23 -15.94
CA ASN A 599 8.88 -16.33 -14.91
C ASN A 599 7.35 -16.36 -14.85
N SER A 600 6.68 -17.37 -15.41
CA SER A 600 5.21 -17.49 -15.36
C SER A 600 4.69 -17.91 -13.97
N SER A 601 4.88 -17.05 -12.96
CA SER A 601 4.21 -17.15 -11.67
C SER A 601 2.70 -17.32 -11.88
N GLY A 602 2.08 -18.23 -11.13
CA GLY A 602 0.69 -18.62 -11.35
C GLY A 602 -0.30 -17.46 -11.22
N LEU A 603 -1.40 -17.50 -11.98
CA LEU A 603 -2.43 -16.46 -12.03
C LEU A 603 -2.91 -16.05 -10.63
N PHE A 604 -2.55 -14.83 -10.22
CA PHE A 604 -2.91 -14.27 -8.93
C PHE A 604 -4.33 -13.70 -8.95
N TYR A 605 -5.28 -14.42 -8.34
CA TYR A 605 -6.65 -13.94 -8.12
C TYR A 605 -6.76 -13.06 -6.85
N THR A 606 -5.81 -12.15 -6.68
CA THR A 606 -5.71 -11.16 -5.61
C THR A 606 -6.14 -9.78 -6.10
N GLY A 607 -6.25 -8.80 -5.18
CA GLY A 607 -6.66 -7.43 -5.52
C GLY A 607 -7.92 -7.37 -6.37
N ILE A 608 -7.89 -6.60 -7.46
CA ILE A 608 -9.01 -6.46 -8.40
C ILE A 608 -9.39 -7.78 -9.12
N TYR A 609 -8.41 -8.65 -9.39
CA TYR A 609 -8.59 -9.94 -10.07
C TYR A 609 -9.31 -11.00 -9.20
N ARG A 610 -9.47 -10.76 -7.89
CA ARG A 610 -10.39 -11.54 -7.04
C ARG A 610 -11.83 -11.44 -7.55
N PHE A 611 -12.24 -10.24 -7.98
CA PHE A 611 -13.64 -9.89 -8.27
C PHE A 611 -13.96 -9.92 -9.76
N VAL A 612 -13.06 -9.41 -10.61
CA VAL A 612 -13.26 -9.25 -12.07
C VAL A 612 -12.11 -9.92 -12.82
N ASN A 613 -12.40 -10.86 -13.72
CA ASN A 613 -11.36 -11.59 -14.47
C ASN A 613 -10.55 -10.68 -15.41
N ASN A 614 -11.22 -9.75 -16.10
CA ASN A 614 -10.61 -8.83 -17.06
C ASN A 614 -11.06 -7.40 -16.71
N PRO A 615 -10.48 -6.74 -15.69
CA PRO A 615 -10.91 -5.41 -15.25
C PRO A 615 -10.82 -4.36 -16.37
N GLU A 616 -9.83 -4.49 -17.26
CA GLU A 616 -9.63 -3.58 -18.38
C GLU A 616 -10.80 -3.52 -19.37
N LYS A 617 -11.53 -4.64 -19.51
CA LYS A 617 -12.69 -4.76 -20.42
C LYS A 617 -13.82 -3.78 -20.07
N VAL A 618 -13.92 -3.36 -18.82
CA VAL A 618 -15.03 -2.53 -18.31
C VAL A 618 -14.53 -1.26 -17.59
N MET A 619 -13.58 -1.40 -16.66
CA MET A 619 -13.06 -0.27 -15.88
C MET A 619 -11.86 0.40 -16.58
N GLY A 620 -11.08 -0.37 -17.34
CA GLY A 620 -9.95 0.14 -18.14
C GLY A 620 -10.32 1.09 -19.28
N HIS A 621 -11.61 1.38 -19.49
CA HIS A 621 -12.08 2.37 -20.46
C HIS A 621 -12.93 3.49 -19.84
N ALA A 622 -13.12 3.50 -18.51
CA ALA A 622 -14.00 4.45 -17.84
C ALA A 622 -13.56 5.91 -18.04
N ALA A 623 -12.26 6.23 -18.13
CA ALA A 623 -11.80 7.59 -18.41
C ALA A 623 -12.23 8.11 -19.79
N PHE A 624 -12.26 7.27 -20.83
CA PHE A 624 -12.72 7.67 -22.17
C PHE A 624 -14.22 8.00 -22.16
N TRP A 625 -15.02 7.20 -21.45
CA TRP A 625 -16.43 7.50 -21.21
C TRP A 625 -16.63 8.74 -20.32
N GLY A 626 -15.79 8.94 -19.30
CA GLY A 626 -15.85 10.11 -18.43
C GLY A 626 -15.54 11.43 -19.15
N MET A 627 -14.48 11.44 -19.98
CA MET A 627 -14.18 12.55 -20.89
C MET A 627 -15.30 12.78 -21.90
N THR A 628 -15.94 11.72 -22.41
CA THR A 628 -17.11 11.81 -23.30
C THR A 628 -18.27 12.54 -22.62
N LEU A 629 -18.61 12.20 -21.37
CA LEU A 629 -19.67 12.87 -20.60
C LEU A 629 -19.35 14.36 -20.36
N ILE A 630 -18.11 14.68 -20.01
CA ILE A 630 -17.65 16.07 -19.79
C ILE A 630 -17.80 16.91 -21.07
N CYS A 631 -17.31 16.38 -22.20
CA CYS A 631 -17.30 17.08 -23.49
C CYS A 631 -18.66 17.12 -24.20
N ASN A 632 -19.57 16.17 -23.93
CA ASN A 632 -20.88 16.06 -24.57
C ASN A 632 -20.81 16.08 -26.12
N SER A 633 -19.80 15.42 -26.69
CA SER A 633 -19.45 15.48 -28.12
C SER A 633 -19.55 14.11 -28.80
N TRP A 634 -20.28 14.05 -29.92
CA TRP A 634 -20.44 12.83 -30.73
C TRP A 634 -19.12 12.27 -31.27
N SER A 635 -18.16 13.13 -31.64
CA SER A 635 -16.85 12.65 -32.14
C SER A 635 -16.04 11.96 -31.03
N ILE A 636 -16.11 12.47 -29.81
CA ILE A 636 -15.46 11.86 -28.63
C ILE A 636 -16.19 10.58 -28.22
N PHE A 637 -17.53 10.56 -28.29
CA PHE A 637 -18.34 9.35 -28.09
C PHE A 637 -17.98 8.23 -29.07
N ILE A 638 -17.88 8.53 -30.37
CA ILE A 638 -17.50 7.55 -31.39
C ILE A 638 -16.06 7.05 -31.15
N LEU A 639 -15.13 7.93 -30.77
CA LEU A 639 -13.75 7.56 -30.46
C LEU A 639 -13.64 6.69 -29.18
N ALA A 640 -14.47 6.96 -28.16
CA ALA A 640 -14.56 6.14 -26.94
C ALA A 640 -15.15 4.75 -27.24
N LEU A 641 -16.26 4.70 -28.00
CA LEU A 641 -16.89 3.46 -28.45
C LEU A 641 -15.95 2.63 -29.33
N PHE A 642 -15.24 3.26 -30.26
CA PHE A 642 -14.21 2.60 -31.06
C PHE A 642 -13.10 2.02 -30.19
N SER A 643 -12.56 2.80 -29.24
CA SER A 643 -11.55 2.33 -28.29
C SER A 643 -12.03 1.11 -27.48
N GLN A 644 -13.25 1.17 -26.95
CA GLN A 644 -13.90 0.10 -26.20
C GLN A 644 -14.05 -1.19 -27.02
N ILE A 645 -14.39 -1.07 -28.31
CA ILE A 645 -14.49 -2.20 -29.24
C ILE A 645 -13.10 -2.75 -29.58
N SER A 646 -12.13 -1.88 -29.90
CA SER A 646 -10.75 -2.29 -30.19
C SER A 646 -10.09 -3.04 -29.04
N ASN A 647 -10.29 -2.59 -27.79
CA ASN A 647 -9.81 -3.33 -26.61
C ASN A 647 -10.53 -4.68 -26.44
N PHE A 648 -11.86 -4.70 -26.58
CA PHE A 648 -12.62 -5.96 -26.51
C PHE A 648 -12.13 -7.00 -27.54
N LEU A 649 -11.83 -6.57 -28.76
CA LEU A 649 -11.25 -7.41 -29.81
C LEU A 649 -9.83 -7.88 -29.45
N PHE A 650 -8.96 -6.98 -28.97
CA PHE A 650 -7.62 -7.35 -28.49
C PHE A 650 -7.68 -8.45 -27.41
N LEU A 651 -8.50 -8.26 -26.38
CA LEU A 651 -8.68 -9.23 -25.29
C LEU A 651 -9.24 -10.57 -25.80
N GLN A 652 -10.11 -10.57 -26.80
CA GLN A 652 -10.72 -11.79 -27.35
C GLN A 652 -9.78 -12.57 -28.30
N TYR A 653 -8.97 -11.88 -29.10
CA TYR A 653 -8.19 -12.47 -30.19
C TYR A 653 -6.67 -12.56 -29.95
N VAL A 654 -6.11 -11.78 -29.01
CA VAL A 654 -4.66 -11.75 -28.72
C VAL A 654 -4.38 -12.33 -27.34
N GLU A 655 -4.83 -11.64 -26.28
CA GLU A 655 -4.57 -12.01 -24.89
C GLU A 655 -5.28 -13.31 -24.51
N GLY A 656 -6.61 -13.36 -24.63
CA GLY A 656 -7.41 -14.51 -24.20
C GLY A 656 -6.97 -15.86 -24.78
N PRO A 657 -6.58 -15.96 -26.08
CA PRO A 657 -5.98 -17.18 -26.63
C PRO A 657 -4.59 -17.49 -26.07
N HIS A 658 -3.72 -16.49 -25.86
CA HIS A 658 -2.39 -16.69 -25.28
C HIS A 658 -2.46 -17.17 -23.82
N MET A 659 -3.30 -16.55 -22.99
CA MET A 659 -3.54 -16.95 -21.61
C MET A 659 -4.03 -18.40 -21.51
N ARG A 660 -4.88 -18.83 -22.45
CA ARG A 660 -5.32 -20.24 -22.56
C ARG A 660 -4.21 -21.19 -23.03
N LYS A 661 -3.24 -20.72 -23.82
CA LYS A 661 -2.09 -21.51 -24.28
C LYS A 661 -1.08 -21.77 -23.16
N ILE A 662 -0.74 -20.75 -22.35
CA ILE A 662 0.23 -20.88 -21.25
C ILE A 662 -0.42 -21.48 -19.99
N TYR A 663 -1.52 -20.89 -19.52
CA TYR A 663 -2.09 -21.23 -18.21
C TYR A 663 -3.19 -22.31 -18.26
N GLY A 664 -3.70 -22.63 -19.45
CA GLY A 664 -4.66 -23.73 -19.67
C GLY A 664 -5.89 -23.66 -18.76
N ASN A 665 -6.18 -24.76 -18.07
CA ASN A 665 -7.32 -24.87 -17.14
C ASN A 665 -7.19 -24.03 -15.85
N LYS A 666 -6.04 -23.37 -15.61
CA LYS A 666 -5.88 -22.45 -14.46
C LYS A 666 -6.59 -21.10 -14.67
N VAL A 667 -7.05 -20.81 -15.89
CA VAL A 667 -7.82 -19.60 -16.22
C VAL A 667 -9.27 -19.74 -15.73
N ARG A 668 -9.68 -18.87 -14.81
CA ARG A 668 -11.03 -18.81 -14.22
C ARG A 668 -12.07 -18.45 -15.29
N LYS A 669 -13.12 -19.28 -15.45
CA LYS A 669 -14.19 -19.07 -16.45
C LYS A 669 -15.17 -17.96 -16.08
N ASP A 670 -15.66 -17.94 -14.84
CA ASP A 670 -16.60 -16.94 -14.32
C ASP A 670 -15.96 -16.09 -13.23
N ALA A 671 -16.06 -14.76 -13.38
CA ALA A 671 -15.65 -13.79 -12.36
C ALA A 671 -16.63 -13.78 -11.17
N GLY A 672 -16.18 -13.30 -10.01
CA GLY A 672 -17.02 -13.24 -8.80
C GLY A 672 -18.31 -12.43 -9.02
N VAL A 673 -18.19 -11.21 -9.55
CA VAL A 673 -19.33 -10.36 -9.97
C VAL A 673 -20.31 -11.13 -10.89
N VAL A 674 -19.80 -11.96 -11.80
CA VAL A 674 -20.61 -12.71 -12.78
C VAL A 674 -21.35 -13.88 -12.11
N LYS A 675 -20.73 -14.57 -11.14
CA LYS A 675 -21.41 -15.58 -10.31
C LYS A 675 -22.52 -14.93 -9.49
N THR A 676 -22.21 -13.84 -8.79
CA THR A 676 -23.14 -13.08 -7.93
C THR A 676 -24.37 -12.59 -8.73
N VAL A 677 -24.17 -12.05 -9.95
CA VAL A 677 -25.28 -11.66 -10.84
C VAL A 677 -26.06 -12.87 -11.36
N LYS A 678 -25.40 -13.99 -11.71
CA LYS A 678 -26.10 -15.25 -12.06
C LYS A 678 -26.93 -15.80 -10.89
N GLN A 679 -26.51 -15.60 -9.64
CA GLN A 679 -27.25 -15.97 -8.44
C GLN A 679 -28.44 -15.04 -8.19
N ALA A 680 -28.26 -13.72 -8.28
CA ALA A 680 -29.35 -12.75 -8.19
C ALA A 680 -30.44 -13.00 -9.26
N ASN A 681 -30.05 -13.29 -10.51
CA ASN A 681 -30.97 -13.63 -11.58
C ASN A 681 -31.73 -14.95 -11.38
N LYS A 682 -31.27 -15.85 -10.50
CA LYS A 682 -32.04 -17.05 -10.08
C LYS A 682 -33.12 -16.72 -9.05
N LEU A 683 -32.96 -15.65 -8.26
CA LEU A 683 -33.92 -15.20 -7.25
C LEU A 683 -35.08 -14.40 -7.84
N VAL A 684 -34.93 -13.84 -9.05
CA VAL A 684 -36.02 -13.21 -9.79
C VAL A 684 -37.06 -14.27 -10.20
N PRO A 685 -38.36 -14.10 -9.89
CA PRO A 685 -39.40 -15.05 -10.29
C PRO A 685 -39.53 -15.17 -11.82
N GLU A 686 -39.72 -16.38 -12.34
CA GLU A 686 -39.81 -16.66 -13.79
C GLU A 686 -40.80 -15.75 -14.53
N LYS A 687 -41.98 -15.50 -13.95
CA LYS A 687 -43.01 -14.62 -14.52
C LYS A 687 -42.50 -13.21 -14.83
N VAL A 688 -41.59 -12.67 -14.00
CA VAL A 688 -41.00 -11.33 -14.22
C VAL A 688 -40.03 -11.35 -15.39
N LYS A 689 -39.33 -12.47 -15.62
CA LYS A 689 -38.40 -12.64 -16.76
C LYS A 689 -39.15 -12.68 -18.08
N GLU A 690 -40.28 -13.40 -18.14
CA GLU A 690 -41.15 -13.44 -19.32
C GLU A 690 -41.76 -12.06 -19.64
N GLU A 691 -42.25 -11.35 -18.62
CA GLU A 691 -42.80 -9.99 -18.79
C GLU A 691 -41.74 -9.01 -19.31
N VAL A 692 -40.53 -9.01 -18.71
CA VAL A 692 -39.42 -8.15 -19.17
C VAL A 692 -38.96 -8.52 -20.58
N ALA A 693 -38.97 -9.80 -20.96
CA ALA A 693 -38.65 -10.22 -22.32
C ALA A 693 -39.70 -9.72 -23.35
N LYS A 694 -41.00 -9.79 -23.03
CA LYS A 694 -42.08 -9.23 -23.87
C LYS A 694 -41.99 -7.71 -23.98
N ILE A 695 -41.68 -7.01 -22.89
CA ILE A 695 -41.50 -5.55 -22.89
C ILE A 695 -40.32 -5.15 -23.78
N ARG A 696 -39.20 -5.88 -23.70
CA ARG A 696 -38.04 -5.63 -24.55
C ARG A 696 -38.37 -5.75 -26.04
N GLY A 697 -39.04 -6.85 -26.45
CA GLY A 697 -39.43 -7.04 -27.85
C GLY A 697 -40.32 -5.92 -28.39
N LYS A 698 -41.23 -5.39 -27.56
CA LYS A 698 -42.10 -4.26 -27.94
C LYS A 698 -41.38 -2.90 -27.97
N LEU A 699 -40.32 -2.72 -27.19
CA LEU A 699 -39.58 -1.46 -27.14
C LEU A 699 -38.72 -1.25 -28.41
N GLU A 700 -38.29 -2.34 -29.04
CA GLU A 700 -37.47 -2.35 -30.26
C GLU A 700 -38.29 -2.02 -31.54
N GLU A 701 -39.62 -1.88 -31.46
CA GLU A 701 -40.53 -1.57 -32.61
C GLU A 701 -41.05 -0.12 -32.67
N SER A 702 -40.75 0.75 -31.71
CA SER A 702 -41.39 2.08 -31.60
C SER A 702 -40.67 3.22 -32.35
N ASN A 703 -41.36 3.82 -33.34
CA ASN A 703 -40.79 4.88 -34.20
C ASN A 703 -40.64 6.28 -33.54
N GLU A 704 -41.26 6.52 -32.38
CA GLU A 704 -41.35 7.86 -31.76
C GLU A 704 -39.98 8.47 -31.39
N ILE A 705 -38.97 7.62 -31.18
CA ILE A 705 -37.60 8.03 -30.81
C ILE A 705 -36.92 8.84 -31.95
N GLN A 706 -37.27 8.59 -33.22
CA GLN A 706 -36.70 9.31 -34.37
C GLN A 706 -37.15 10.77 -34.43
N ASP A 707 -38.41 11.08 -34.09
CA ASP A 707 -38.98 12.41 -34.29
C ASP A 707 -38.52 13.42 -33.22
N VAL A 708 -38.25 12.94 -32.00
CA VAL A 708 -37.60 13.73 -30.93
C VAL A 708 -36.18 14.15 -31.32
N LEU A 709 -35.44 13.24 -31.98
CA LEU A 709 -34.07 13.51 -32.43
C LEU A 709 -34.03 14.64 -33.46
N LYS A 710 -35.06 14.72 -34.32
CA LYS A 710 -35.19 15.72 -35.38
C LYS A 710 -35.48 17.12 -34.83
N ARG A 711 -36.48 17.26 -33.96
CA ARG A 711 -36.85 18.56 -33.36
C ARG A 711 -35.77 19.17 -32.46
N THR A 712 -34.83 18.34 -31.98
CA THR A 712 -33.64 18.78 -31.24
C THR A 712 -32.58 19.44 -32.14
N HIS A 713 -32.68 19.29 -33.47
CA HIS A 713 -31.75 19.87 -34.44
C HIS A 713 -32.12 21.32 -34.79
N ASP A 714 -33.41 21.57 -35.04
CA ASP A 714 -33.90 22.84 -35.58
C ASP A 714 -33.75 24.03 -34.60
N PHE A 715 -33.70 23.77 -33.29
CA PHE A 715 -33.55 24.78 -32.23
C PHE A 715 -32.09 25.26 -32.03
N VAL A 716 -31.12 24.69 -32.74
CA VAL A 716 -29.67 24.94 -32.51
C VAL A 716 -29.11 26.13 -33.29
N GLU A 717 -29.76 26.56 -34.38
CA GLU A 717 -29.24 27.60 -35.29
C GLU A 717 -29.42 29.04 -34.76
N GLU A 718 -30.37 29.31 -33.87
CA GLU A 718 -30.80 30.68 -33.54
C GLU A 718 -29.96 31.36 -32.43
N ALA A 719 -29.36 30.59 -31.52
CA ALA A 719 -28.73 31.11 -30.29
C ALA A 719 -27.22 31.39 -30.43
N ARG A 720 -26.80 32.19 -31.42
CA ARG A 720 -25.37 32.34 -31.81
C ARG A 720 -24.80 33.77 -31.79
N GLY A 721 -25.42 34.68 -31.03
CA GLY A 721 -25.03 36.12 -30.96
C GLY A 721 -23.86 36.43 -30.02
N ASP A 722 -24.15 36.73 -28.76
CA ASP A 722 -23.48 37.83 -28.04
C ASP A 722 -22.60 37.39 -26.84
N ILE A 723 -21.59 36.53 -27.07
CA ILE A 723 -20.66 36.10 -26.01
C ILE A 723 -19.19 36.30 -26.44
N ASN A 724 -18.78 37.57 -26.62
CA ASN A 724 -17.39 37.92 -26.96
C ASN A 724 -16.79 39.07 -26.12
N GLU A 725 -17.52 39.60 -25.13
CA GLU A 725 -17.09 40.79 -24.36
C GLU A 725 -16.67 40.47 -22.91
N LEU A 726 -17.24 39.43 -22.28
CA LEU A 726 -17.13 39.22 -20.82
C LEU A 726 -15.87 38.48 -20.34
N VAL A 727 -15.09 37.85 -21.23
CA VAL A 727 -14.02 36.90 -20.86
C VAL A 727 -12.71 37.59 -20.44
N HIS A 728 -12.48 38.84 -20.84
CA HIS A 728 -11.15 39.46 -20.79
C HIS A 728 -10.77 40.20 -19.48
N SER A 729 -11.69 40.43 -18.54
CA SER A 729 -11.49 41.45 -17.49
C SER A 729 -11.35 40.97 -16.04
N VAL A 730 -11.83 39.77 -15.66
CA VAL A 730 -12.06 39.46 -14.22
C VAL A 730 -11.13 38.40 -13.59
N VAL A 731 -10.98 37.22 -14.19
CA VAL A 731 -10.70 36.01 -13.38
C VAL A 731 -9.21 35.69 -13.14
N LYS A 732 -8.29 36.15 -14.00
CA LYS A 732 -6.92 35.59 -14.05
C LYS A 732 -5.89 36.07 -12.99
N PRO A 733 -5.86 37.34 -12.52
CA PRO A 733 -4.72 37.80 -11.69
C PRO A 733 -4.68 37.25 -10.26
N ARG A 734 -5.82 37.19 -9.55
CA ARG A 734 -5.83 37.13 -8.07
C ARG A 734 -5.56 35.76 -7.43
N LEU A 735 -5.64 34.66 -8.18
CA LEU A 735 -5.49 33.31 -7.60
C LEU A 735 -4.03 32.84 -7.50
N GLN A 736 -3.10 33.36 -8.30
CA GLN A 736 -1.70 32.92 -8.27
C GLN A 736 -0.86 33.62 -7.17
N GLU A 737 -1.31 34.78 -6.69
CA GLU A 737 -0.59 35.62 -5.71
C GLU A 737 -0.76 35.13 -4.25
N MET A 738 -1.92 34.57 -3.89
CA MET A 738 -2.15 34.06 -2.53
C MET A 738 -1.41 32.74 -2.23
N VAL A 739 -1.22 31.88 -3.23
CA VAL A 739 -0.68 30.52 -3.04
C VAL A 739 0.84 30.53 -2.85
N SER A 740 1.55 31.40 -3.56
CA SER A 740 3.01 31.56 -3.44
C SER A 740 3.41 32.17 -2.08
N ASN A 741 2.77 33.28 -1.70
CA ASN A 741 3.07 34.00 -0.46
C ASN A 741 2.83 33.16 0.80
N SER A 742 1.85 32.25 0.78
CA SER A 742 1.52 31.36 1.90
C SER A 742 2.62 30.33 2.21
N LYS A 743 3.35 29.84 1.20
CA LYS A 743 4.35 28.78 1.40
C LYS A 743 5.67 29.34 1.97
N ALA A 744 6.15 30.46 1.43
CA ALA A 744 7.41 31.07 1.85
C ALA A 744 7.40 31.56 3.32
N LEU A 745 6.24 32.03 3.81
CA LEU A 745 6.07 32.44 5.21
C LEU A 745 6.19 31.27 6.21
N LEU A 746 5.67 30.09 5.85
CA LEU A 746 5.72 28.90 6.71
C LEU A 746 7.14 28.34 6.86
N GLU A 747 7.92 28.30 5.78
CA GLU A 747 9.32 27.85 5.81
C GLU A 747 10.19 28.86 6.61
N THR A 748 10.03 30.16 6.35
CA THR A 748 10.78 31.24 7.04
C THR A 748 10.49 31.33 8.56
N SER A 749 9.33 30.85 9.02
CA SER A 749 8.96 30.89 10.45
C SER A 749 9.56 29.78 11.31
N ARG A 750 9.91 28.61 10.75
CA ARG A 750 10.42 27.48 11.55
C ARG A 750 11.83 27.74 12.10
N ASP A 751 12.71 28.34 11.30
CA ASP A 751 14.11 28.60 11.67
C ASP A 751 14.29 29.75 12.67
N LYS A 752 13.22 30.51 12.99
CA LYS A 752 13.25 31.68 13.89
C LYS A 752 12.51 31.48 15.22
N LEU A 753 11.89 30.32 15.45
CA LEU A 753 11.10 30.06 16.66
C LEU A 753 11.84 29.32 17.78
N LEU A 754 13.14 29.02 17.61
CA LEU A 754 14.00 28.51 18.68
C LEU A 754 14.45 29.62 19.64
N VAL A 755 13.49 30.24 20.33
CA VAL A 755 13.77 30.99 21.57
C VAL A 755 14.13 29.96 22.63
N ALA A 756 15.43 29.76 22.85
CA ALA A 756 15.94 28.72 23.73
C ALA A 756 15.42 28.92 25.17
N ARG A 757 14.72 27.90 25.70
CA ARG A 757 14.41 27.79 27.13
C ARG A 757 15.71 27.54 27.90
N THR A 758 16.46 28.59 28.20
CA THR A 758 17.64 28.56 29.07
C THR A 758 17.24 28.83 30.53
N TYR A 759 18.22 28.87 31.41
CA TYR A 759 18.13 29.58 32.70
C TYR A 759 18.98 30.86 32.60
N ASP A 760 18.65 31.88 33.38
CA ASP A 760 19.59 32.99 33.61
C ASP A 760 20.80 32.46 34.41
N GLU A 761 21.98 33.09 34.27
CA GLU A 761 23.22 32.57 34.89
C GLU A 761 23.17 32.50 36.43
N MET A 762 22.21 33.17 37.09
CA MET A 762 21.96 33.05 38.53
C MET A 762 21.35 31.70 38.94
N ASP A 763 20.38 31.16 38.18
CA ASP A 763 19.70 29.91 38.53
C ASP A 763 20.60 28.68 38.30
N LEU A 764 21.48 28.75 37.29
CA LEU A 764 22.47 27.71 37.02
C LEU A 764 23.49 27.53 38.17
N GLY A 765 23.69 28.55 39.00
CA GLY A 765 24.56 28.48 40.19
C GLY A 765 24.04 27.58 41.32
N VAL A 766 22.80 27.08 41.23
CA VAL A 766 22.21 26.14 42.20
C VAL A 766 22.71 24.70 41.98
N TYR A 767 23.24 24.38 40.80
CA TYR A 767 23.62 23.02 40.40
C TYR A 767 25.14 22.84 40.36
N ASP A 768 25.64 21.85 41.12
CA ASP A 768 27.06 21.50 41.13
C ASP A 768 27.44 20.71 39.87
N LEU A 769 27.93 21.42 38.85
CA LEU A 769 28.37 20.86 37.57
C LEU A 769 29.48 19.80 37.71
N THR A 770 30.19 19.73 38.85
CA THR A 770 31.19 18.69 39.11
C THR A 770 30.60 17.29 39.35
N GLN A 771 29.27 17.21 39.54
CA GLN A 771 28.52 15.97 39.73
C GLN A 771 27.93 15.41 38.43
N TYR A 772 28.13 16.10 37.29
CA TYR A 772 27.69 15.64 35.96
C TYR A 772 28.89 15.22 35.11
N SER A 773 28.84 14.03 34.50
CA SER A 773 29.87 13.58 33.56
C SER A 773 29.32 12.70 32.44
N LEU A 774 30.03 12.68 31.31
CA LEU A 774 29.75 11.85 30.14
C LEU A 774 31.00 11.09 29.70
N THR A 775 30.91 9.77 29.60
CA THR A 775 31.98 8.88 29.12
C THR A 775 31.46 7.97 28.00
N ILE A 776 32.28 7.75 26.96
CA ILE A 776 31.90 7.03 25.74
C ILE A 776 32.63 5.68 25.68
N SER A 777 31.94 4.61 25.30
CA SER A 777 32.55 3.29 25.07
C SER A 777 32.00 2.58 23.83
N SER A 778 32.82 1.69 23.25
CA SER A 778 32.39 0.74 22.21
C SER A 778 31.57 -0.38 22.85
N VAL A 779 30.48 -0.80 22.19
CA VAL A 779 29.66 -1.94 22.64
C VAL A 779 30.34 -3.30 22.41
N LYS A 780 31.47 -3.34 21.68
CA LYS A 780 32.10 -4.61 21.23
C LYS A 780 33.52 -4.88 21.74
N ASP A 781 34.18 -3.94 22.40
CA ASP A 781 35.61 -4.04 22.70
C ASP A 781 35.90 -3.88 24.21
N GLU A 782 36.43 -4.93 24.83
CA GLU A 782 37.15 -4.85 26.12
C GLU A 782 38.61 -4.37 25.94
N GLY A 783 39.00 -4.05 24.70
CA GLY A 783 40.31 -3.49 24.34
C GLY A 783 40.30 -1.96 24.29
N GLU A 784 41.49 -1.36 24.32
CA GLU A 784 41.67 0.09 24.28
C GLU A 784 41.05 0.71 23.02
N ALA A 785 40.16 1.70 23.20
CA ALA A 785 39.50 2.38 22.10
C ALA A 785 40.53 3.10 21.21
N GLN A 786 40.51 2.80 19.91
CA GLN A 786 41.51 3.31 18.95
C GLN A 786 41.50 4.84 18.91
N ARG A 787 42.58 5.46 19.40
CA ARG A 787 42.81 6.90 19.26
C ARG A 787 43.54 7.19 17.95
N ASN A 788 43.13 8.24 17.25
CA ASN A 788 43.80 8.70 16.03
C ASN A 788 45.14 9.39 16.35
N ALA A 789 45.89 9.79 15.32
CA ALA A 789 47.19 10.46 15.48
C ALA A 789 47.14 11.79 16.28
N ASN A 790 45.95 12.37 16.44
CA ASN A 790 45.70 13.59 17.22
C ASN A 790 45.16 13.28 18.64
N GLY A 791 45.14 12.00 19.06
CA GLY A 791 44.69 11.55 20.38
C GLY A 791 43.17 11.45 20.56
N LEU A 792 42.36 11.74 19.53
CA LEU A 792 40.90 11.67 19.59
C LEU A 792 40.42 10.22 19.46
N LEU A 793 39.36 9.83 20.17
CA LEU A 793 38.69 8.54 19.96
C LEU A 793 38.16 8.44 18.52
N ARG A 794 38.40 7.31 17.83
CA ARG A 794 37.90 7.03 16.48
C ARG A 794 36.89 5.88 16.50
N PHE A 795 35.71 6.10 15.92
CA PHE A 795 34.67 5.09 15.75
C PHE A 795 34.29 4.93 14.27
N ASN A 796 33.83 3.72 13.91
CA ASN A 796 33.36 3.45 12.55
C ASN A 796 31.97 4.05 12.31
N LEU A 797 31.71 4.49 11.08
CA LEU A 797 30.43 5.10 10.72
C LEU A 797 29.26 4.11 10.90
N GLY A 798 28.34 4.44 11.81
CA GLY A 798 27.20 3.58 12.17
C GLY A 798 27.47 2.54 13.27
N GLN A 799 28.66 2.57 13.89
CA GLN A 799 28.98 1.74 15.06
C GLN A 799 28.11 2.15 16.27
N PRO A 800 27.50 1.21 17.01
CA PRO A 800 26.78 1.51 18.25
C PRO A 800 27.70 2.19 19.27
N LEU A 801 27.25 3.33 19.81
CA LEU A 801 27.99 4.09 20.83
C LEU A 801 27.26 4.01 22.16
N ASN A 802 27.91 3.45 23.18
CA ASN A 802 27.41 3.48 24.55
C ASN A 802 27.89 4.78 25.21
N VAL A 803 26.96 5.53 25.82
CA VAL A 803 27.23 6.74 26.59
C VAL A 803 26.83 6.49 28.02
N THR A 804 27.84 6.29 28.87
CA THR A 804 27.67 6.25 30.33
C THR A 804 27.59 7.69 30.84
N TRP A 805 26.62 7.95 31.70
CA TRP A 805 26.36 9.28 32.25
C TRP A 805 26.27 9.21 33.77
N THR A 806 26.71 10.28 34.42
CA THR A 806 26.59 10.46 35.88
C THR A 806 25.88 11.78 36.14
N ALA A 807 25.00 11.80 37.13
CA ALA A 807 24.23 12.95 37.57
C ALA A 807 23.92 12.84 39.09
N PRO A 808 23.54 13.92 39.79
CA PRO A 808 23.11 13.82 41.18
C PRO A 808 21.78 13.06 41.33
N LEU A 809 21.49 12.59 42.54
CA LEU A 809 20.24 11.88 42.89
C LEU A 809 18.96 12.71 42.64
N ASN A 810 19.06 14.03 42.49
CA ASN A 810 17.96 14.95 42.18
C ASN A 810 17.98 15.46 40.72
N HIS A 811 18.59 14.72 39.80
CA HIS A 811 18.52 15.03 38.37
C HIS A 811 17.06 14.96 37.85
N GLY A 812 16.80 15.56 36.69
CA GLY A 812 15.44 15.77 36.22
C GLY A 812 14.88 14.56 35.46
N ALA A 813 13.61 14.21 35.70
CA ALA A 813 12.88 13.17 34.96
C ALA A 813 12.63 13.48 33.46
N LYS A 814 13.22 14.58 32.94
CA LYS A 814 13.25 14.98 31.52
C LYS A 814 14.66 15.42 31.09
N ASP A 815 15.68 14.88 31.76
CA ASP A 815 17.08 15.08 31.37
C ASP A 815 17.39 14.21 30.14
N TRP A 816 18.24 14.72 29.25
CA TRP A 816 18.48 14.12 27.95
C TRP A 816 19.91 14.32 27.47
N ILE A 817 20.36 13.46 26.55
CA ILE A 817 21.67 13.51 25.94
C ILE A 817 21.50 13.65 24.44
N GLY A 818 22.19 14.62 23.82
CA GLY A 818 22.21 14.83 22.38
C GLY A 818 23.63 14.80 21.81
N ILE A 819 23.74 14.41 20.53
CA ILE A 819 25.01 14.41 19.79
C ILE A 819 25.09 15.59 18.83
N TYR A 820 26.23 16.30 18.84
CA TYR A 820 26.47 17.54 18.12
C TYR A 820 27.80 17.49 17.38
N LYS A 821 27.92 18.22 16.26
CA LYS A 821 29.22 18.42 15.60
C LYS A 821 29.99 19.48 16.38
N VAL A 822 31.25 19.23 16.71
CA VAL A 822 32.05 20.14 17.58
C VAL A 822 32.09 21.57 17.01
N SER A 823 32.13 21.70 15.67
CA SER A 823 32.15 22.99 14.98
C SER A 823 30.80 23.71 14.86
N SER A 824 29.69 23.19 15.40
CA SER A 824 28.35 23.78 15.19
C SER A 824 27.80 24.63 16.34
N SER A 825 28.45 24.70 17.51
CA SER A 825 27.95 25.49 18.65
C SER A 825 29.00 26.47 19.19
N SER A 826 28.60 27.73 19.33
CA SER A 826 29.47 28.83 19.76
C SER A 826 29.73 28.87 21.27
N SER A 827 29.10 27.99 22.06
CA SER A 827 29.23 27.93 23.52
C SER A 827 29.24 26.48 24.01
N LYS A 828 29.96 26.23 25.11
CA LYS A 828 29.90 24.98 25.85
C LYS A 828 28.83 24.96 26.95
N LYS A 829 28.35 26.13 27.42
CA LYS A 829 27.30 26.24 28.46
C LYS A 829 25.88 26.04 27.92
N VAL A 830 25.63 26.47 26.69
CA VAL A 830 24.28 26.47 26.07
C VAL A 830 24.39 25.92 24.65
N THR A 831 23.45 25.06 24.27
CA THR A 831 23.38 24.52 22.92
C THR A 831 22.41 25.33 22.06
N ASN A 832 22.96 26.09 21.11
CA ASN A 832 22.22 26.98 20.21
C ASN A 832 21.80 26.35 18.87
N VAL A 833 21.96 25.03 18.71
CA VAL A 833 21.64 24.29 17.47
C VAL A 833 20.90 23.00 17.84
N ALA A 834 19.82 22.66 17.12
CA ALA A 834 19.06 21.44 17.37
C ALA A 834 19.85 20.17 17.01
N SER A 835 19.67 19.11 17.81
CA SER A 835 20.27 17.76 17.59
C SER A 835 19.74 17.02 16.35
N LYS A 836 18.74 17.58 15.65
CA LYS A 836 18.06 17.00 14.47
C LYS A 836 17.57 15.56 14.71
N GLY A 837 16.92 15.34 15.86
CA GLY A 837 16.34 14.05 16.27
C GLY A 837 17.32 13.08 16.97
N ARG A 838 18.62 13.40 16.97
CA ARG A 838 19.68 12.57 17.57
C ARG A 838 19.87 12.84 19.06
N TYR A 839 18.86 12.45 19.83
CA TYR A 839 18.88 12.52 21.29
C TYR A 839 18.06 11.39 21.92
N LEU A 840 18.38 11.09 23.18
CA LEU A 840 17.72 10.12 24.05
C LEU A 840 17.52 10.76 25.43
N PHE A 841 16.44 10.40 26.15
CA PHE A 841 16.27 10.76 27.56
C PHE A 841 17.12 9.85 28.45
N THR A 842 17.52 10.34 29.62
CA THR A 842 18.43 9.60 30.53
C THR A 842 17.72 8.55 31.35
N GLY A 843 16.53 8.88 31.88
CA GLY A 843 15.75 8.01 32.76
C GLY A 843 14.47 7.45 32.13
N THR A 844 14.11 6.23 32.51
CA THR A 844 12.95 5.50 31.97
C THR A 844 11.60 6.14 32.30
N ALA A 845 11.52 6.97 33.35
CA ALA A 845 10.33 7.74 33.71
C ALA A 845 9.84 8.65 32.56
N GLY A 846 10.75 9.18 31.73
CA GLY A 846 10.42 9.98 30.55
C GLY A 846 9.72 9.21 29.42
N LEU A 847 9.70 7.87 29.50
CA LEU A 847 9.04 6.96 28.55
C LEU A 847 7.75 6.34 29.12
N VAL A 848 7.45 6.55 30.41
CA VAL A 848 6.35 5.89 31.14
C VAL A 848 5.38 6.90 31.80
N GLY A 849 5.75 8.19 31.87
CA GLY A 849 4.85 9.28 32.29
C GLY A 849 3.66 9.48 31.35
N GLU A 850 2.57 10.06 31.87
CA GLU A 850 1.29 10.21 31.17
C GLU A 850 1.42 10.93 29.82
N ALA A 851 0.93 10.27 28.76
CA ALA A 851 0.98 10.77 27.40
C ALA A 851 -0.09 11.84 27.14
N ASP A 852 0.25 13.09 27.49
CA ASP A 852 -0.38 14.28 26.91
C ASP A 852 0.07 14.43 25.45
N ASP A 853 -0.53 13.61 24.57
CA ASP A 853 -0.24 13.49 23.13
C ASP A 853 -0.68 14.75 22.35
N GLY A 854 -0.08 15.90 22.68
CA GLY A 854 -0.45 17.23 22.20
C GLY A 854 0.67 18.03 21.54
N PHE A 855 1.90 17.50 21.42
CA PHE A 855 3.02 18.18 20.75
C PHE A 855 4.04 17.20 20.15
N ASP A 856 4.31 17.33 18.84
CA ASP A 856 5.35 16.70 18.01
C ASP A 856 5.80 15.24 18.32
N ASP A 857 5.44 14.30 17.42
CA ASP A 857 5.71 12.84 17.45
C ASP A 857 7.19 12.43 17.21
N HIS A 858 8.13 13.21 17.77
CA HIS A 858 9.59 13.01 17.66
C HIS A 858 10.31 12.98 19.03
N ALA A 859 9.56 12.97 20.13
CA ALA A 859 10.09 12.70 21.47
C ALA A 859 10.34 11.20 21.68
N GLY A 860 11.59 10.84 22.03
CA GLY A 860 11.96 9.50 22.50
C GLY A 860 12.04 8.38 21.44
N LYS A 861 11.01 8.19 20.60
CA LYS A 861 10.92 7.07 19.65
C LYS A 861 12.12 7.02 18.69
N GLY A 862 12.71 5.84 18.53
CA GLY A 862 13.85 5.55 17.65
C GLY A 862 14.68 4.37 18.17
N ASP A 863 15.66 3.94 17.38
CA ASP A 863 16.40 2.67 17.58
C ASP A 863 17.31 2.60 18.84
N GLY A 864 17.33 3.60 19.71
CA GLY A 864 18.27 3.71 20.83
C GLY A 864 17.79 3.06 22.14
N GLU A 865 18.71 2.50 22.92
CA GLU A 865 18.42 1.81 24.18
C GLU A 865 18.76 2.68 25.40
N VAL A 866 18.03 2.50 26.49
CA VAL A 866 18.26 3.13 27.80
C VAL A 866 18.32 2.00 28.84
N HIS A 867 19.41 1.94 29.61
CA HIS A 867 19.60 0.93 30.66
C HIS A 867 19.31 1.51 32.05
N ASP A 868 18.97 0.63 33.00
CA ASP A 868 18.52 1.00 34.34
C ASP A 868 19.56 1.82 35.13
N GLU A 869 19.06 2.80 35.88
CA GLU A 869 19.84 3.69 36.74
C GLU A 869 20.36 2.95 37.99
N GLN A 870 21.60 3.22 38.38
CA GLN A 870 22.24 2.67 39.58
C GLN A 870 22.79 3.79 40.47
N VAL A 871 22.70 3.61 41.79
CA VAL A 871 23.28 4.54 42.77
C VAL A 871 24.73 4.13 43.05
N VAL A 872 25.66 5.05 42.84
CA VAL A 872 27.11 4.81 42.93
C VAL A 872 27.75 5.82 43.87
N TRP A 873 28.60 5.34 44.78
CA TRP A 873 29.38 6.17 45.69
C TRP A 873 30.66 6.66 45.02
N ILE A 874 30.75 7.96 44.74
CA ILE A 874 31.92 8.60 44.11
C ILE A 874 32.35 9.79 44.95
N ASN A 875 33.63 9.87 45.31
CA ASN A 875 34.22 10.98 46.10
C ASN A 875 33.46 11.31 47.41
N HIS A 876 32.97 10.29 48.12
CA HIS A 876 32.14 10.40 49.33
C HIS A 876 30.77 11.11 49.13
N LYS A 877 30.24 11.13 47.90
CA LYS A 877 28.87 11.52 47.57
C LYS A 877 28.12 10.33 46.95
N GLU A 878 26.80 10.28 47.16
CA GLU A 878 25.90 9.40 46.43
C GLU A 878 25.46 10.06 45.13
N LEU A 879 25.74 9.43 43.99
CA LEU A 879 25.36 9.89 42.66
C LEU A 879 24.54 8.82 41.92
N CYS A 880 23.77 9.23 40.93
CA CYS A 880 23.11 8.36 39.97
C CYS A 880 24.04 8.15 38.76
N GLN A 881 24.18 6.90 38.31
CA GLN A 881 24.87 6.54 37.07
C GLN A 881 23.94 5.70 36.21
N GLY A 882 23.86 6.02 34.92
CA GLY A 882 23.12 5.25 33.93
C GLY A 882 23.89 5.12 32.61
N SER A 883 23.27 4.46 31.63
CA SER A 883 23.85 4.35 30.28
C SER A 883 22.78 4.34 29.20
N VAL A 884 23.11 4.95 28.06
CA VAL A 884 22.24 5.01 26.88
C VAL A 884 23.03 4.65 25.63
N VAL A 885 22.43 3.85 24.73
CA VAL A 885 23.10 3.35 23.52
C VAL A 885 22.52 4.04 22.29
N PHE A 886 23.37 4.81 21.60
CA PHE A 886 23.01 5.49 20.36
C PHE A 886 23.15 4.52 19.17
N LEU A 887 22.04 4.34 18.45
CA LEU A 887 21.85 3.36 17.38
C LEU A 887 21.09 3.99 16.20
N GLY A 888 21.27 3.43 15.00
CA GLY A 888 20.47 3.75 13.82
C GLY A 888 20.35 5.24 13.51
N ASP A 889 19.14 5.77 13.43
CA ASP A 889 18.91 7.19 13.08
C ASP A 889 19.33 8.17 14.19
N LYS A 890 19.62 7.69 15.40
CA LYS A 890 20.24 8.48 16.46
C LYS A 890 21.74 8.73 16.23
N LEU A 891 22.38 8.00 15.31
CA LEU A 891 23.78 8.21 14.92
C LEU A 891 23.92 9.19 13.72
N PRO A 892 24.95 10.05 13.70
CA PRO A 892 25.32 10.83 12.51
C PRO A 892 25.93 9.97 11.39
N TRP A 893 25.14 9.71 10.35
CA TRP A 893 25.60 9.04 9.11
C TRP A 893 26.37 9.99 8.17
N PHE A 894 27.42 10.64 8.67
CA PHE A 894 28.43 11.39 7.92
C PHE A 894 29.69 11.59 8.76
N GLU A 895 30.83 11.79 8.09
CA GLU A 895 32.13 11.88 8.75
C GLU A 895 32.38 13.23 9.46
N GLY A 896 33.23 13.20 10.48
CA GLY A 896 33.73 14.36 11.19
C GLY A 896 33.79 14.18 12.71
N THR A 897 34.12 15.26 13.42
CA THR A 897 34.26 15.27 14.89
C THR A 897 32.95 15.66 15.58
N PHE A 898 32.55 14.87 16.56
CA PHE A 898 31.33 15.03 17.34
C PHE A 898 31.61 15.06 18.85
N GLU A 899 30.64 15.56 19.60
CA GLU A 899 30.61 15.56 21.06
C GLU A 899 29.18 15.24 21.55
N PHE A 900 29.05 14.52 22.66
CA PHE A 900 27.79 14.39 23.38
C PHE A 900 27.65 15.51 24.39
N ARG A 901 26.42 15.99 24.58
CA ARG A 901 26.06 17.01 25.57
C ARG A 901 24.89 16.53 26.42
N TYR A 902 25.01 16.68 27.74
CA TYR A 902 23.96 16.39 28.72
C TYR A 902 23.13 17.65 28.97
N HIS A 903 21.81 17.51 28.93
CA HIS A 903 20.83 18.59 29.01
C HIS A 903 19.84 18.33 30.13
N HIS A 904 19.60 19.34 30.99
CA HIS A 904 18.71 19.22 32.14
C HIS A 904 17.27 19.66 31.80
N HIS A 905 16.30 18.85 32.20
CA HIS A 905 14.88 19.16 32.36
C HIS A 905 14.21 19.85 31.15
N ASP A 906 14.28 19.22 29.97
CA ASP A 906 13.70 19.73 28.70
C ASP A 906 14.20 21.16 28.32
N ARG A 907 15.44 21.50 28.68
CA ARG A 907 16.11 22.77 28.36
C ARG A 907 17.42 22.59 27.60
N TYR A 908 17.92 23.68 27.02
CA TYR A 908 19.13 23.70 26.18
C TYR A 908 20.42 24.07 26.96
N ASN A 909 20.34 24.14 28.29
CA ASN A 909 21.50 24.33 29.17
C ASN A 909 22.31 23.02 29.23
N CYS A 910 23.61 23.10 29.03
CA CYS A 910 24.51 21.95 28.97
C CYS A 910 25.19 21.73 30.33
N MET A 911 24.93 20.59 30.97
CA MET A 911 25.49 20.25 32.30
C MET A 911 26.87 19.59 32.19
N ALA A 912 27.07 18.75 31.17
CA ALA A 912 28.33 18.07 30.87
C ALA A 912 28.51 17.89 29.36
N VAL A 913 29.77 17.82 28.91
CA VAL A 913 30.18 17.54 27.53
C VAL A 913 31.17 16.37 27.55
N SER A 914 31.08 15.44 26.61
CA SER A 914 32.02 14.32 26.50
C SER A 914 33.42 14.79 26.02
N GLU A 915 34.40 13.88 26.01
CA GLU A 915 35.56 14.09 25.12
C GLU A 915 35.09 14.08 23.64
N PRO A 916 35.71 14.88 22.75
CA PRO A 916 35.40 14.86 21.33
C PRO A 916 35.88 13.57 20.66
N PHE A 917 35.11 13.05 19.72
CA PHE A 917 35.40 11.83 18.99
C PHE A 917 35.18 11.99 17.49
N GLU A 918 35.94 11.25 16.70
CA GLU A 918 35.85 11.20 15.25
C GLU A 918 35.01 10.01 14.82
N MET A 919 34.04 10.25 13.94
CA MET A 919 33.40 9.18 13.16
C MET A 919 33.87 9.27 11.71
N SER A 920 34.28 8.12 11.20
CA SER A 920 34.85 7.95 9.87
C SER A 920 34.57 6.54 9.37
N LEU A 921 34.78 6.29 8.09
CA LEU A 921 34.85 4.94 7.55
C LEU A 921 36.23 4.30 7.80
N PRO A 922 36.33 2.96 7.79
CA PRO A 922 37.62 2.29 7.79
C PRO A 922 38.39 2.65 6.52
N SER A 923 39.61 3.17 6.70
CA SER A 923 40.49 3.55 5.59
C SER A 923 41.18 2.30 5.04
N PHE A 924 40.56 1.67 4.04
CA PHE A 924 41.23 0.62 3.27
C PHE A 924 42.35 1.23 2.42
N GLU A 925 43.51 0.57 2.34
CA GLU A 925 44.58 0.99 1.43
C GLU A 925 44.08 0.92 -0.02
N ALA A 926 44.51 1.88 -0.85
CA ALA A 926 44.06 2.03 -2.24
C ALA A 926 44.70 0.99 -3.18
N ALA A 927 44.41 -0.29 -2.94
CA ALA A 927 44.73 -1.38 -3.84
C ALA A 927 44.09 -1.11 -5.22
N LYS A 928 44.93 -0.98 -6.25
CA LYS A 928 44.48 -0.55 -7.59
C LYS A 928 43.53 -1.56 -8.24
N ASP A 929 43.69 -2.84 -7.93
CA ASP A 929 42.95 -3.97 -8.49
C ASP A 929 42.16 -4.74 -7.40
N LEU A 930 41.16 -4.10 -6.79
CA LEU A 930 40.22 -4.79 -5.90
C LEU A 930 39.34 -5.79 -6.69
N SER A 931 39.27 -7.04 -6.23
CA SER A 931 38.34 -8.02 -6.79
C SER A 931 36.91 -7.85 -6.22
N VAL A 932 35.95 -8.51 -6.87
CA VAL A 932 34.56 -8.60 -6.39
C VAL A 932 34.47 -9.18 -4.97
N ALA A 933 35.34 -10.14 -4.63
CA ALA A 933 35.36 -10.75 -3.31
C ALA A 933 35.83 -9.76 -2.23
N ASP A 934 36.87 -8.97 -2.54
CA ASP A 934 37.43 -7.97 -1.61
C ASP A 934 36.41 -6.86 -1.33
N ILE A 935 35.79 -6.32 -2.38
CA ILE A 935 34.72 -5.31 -2.27
C ILE A 935 33.56 -5.84 -1.44
N GLY A 936 33.17 -7.10 -1.64
CA GLY A 936 32.10 -7.75 -0.86
C GLY A 936 32.44 -7.92 0.62
N GLN A 937 33.68 -8.30 0.94
CA GLN A 937 34.15 -8.44 2.32
C GLN A 937 34.34 -7.07 3.02
N GLN A 938 34.83 -6.05 2.31
CA GLN A 938 34.97 -4.69 2.83
C GLN A 938 33.62 -4.00 3.08
N LEU A 939 32.62 -4.27 2.23
CA LEU A 939 31.28 -3.69 2.34
C LEU A 939 30.44 -4.32 3.48
N LEU A 940 30.62 -5.62 3.75
CA LEU A 940 29.76 -6.37 4.69
C LEU A 940 29.72 -5.79 6.13
N PRO A 941 30.84 -5.40 6.79
CA PRO A 941 30.80 -4.80 8.12
C PRO A 941 30.02 -3.48 8.18
N TYR A 942 30.17 -2.63 7.15
CA TYR A 942 29.42 -1.37 7.07
C TYR A 942 27.92 -1.61 6.85
N VAL A 943 27.56 -2.59 6.02
CA VAL A 943 26.16 -2.99 5.84
C VAL A 943 25.57 -3.54 7.15
N GLN A 944 26.32 -4.34 7.92
CA GLN A 944 25.88 -4.80 9.24
C GLN A 944 25.61 -3.62 10.21
N CYS A 945 26.46 -2.58 10.21
CA CYS A 945 26.19 -1.34 10.93
C CYS A 945 24.94 -0.61 10.42
N CYS A 946 24.66 -0.61 9.11
CA CYS A 946 23.43 -0.03 8.55
C CYS A 946 22.15 -0.73 9.05
N PHE A 947 22.23 -2.03 9.36
CA PHE A 947 21.21 -2.83 10.05
C PHE A 947 21.30 -2.77 11.59
N ASN A 948 21.90 -1.72 12.15
CA ASN A 948 22.08 -1.50 13.60
C ASN A 948 22.83 -2.64 14.34
N ALA A 949 23.53 -3.52 13.61
CA ALA A 949 24.10 -4.78 14.09
C ALA A 949 23.09 -5.79 14.70
N ASP A 950 21.81 -5.70 14.33
CA ASP A 950 20.75 -6.63 14.74
C ASP A 950 21.01 -8.05 14.23
N LYS A 951 21.18 -9.00 15.16
CA LYS A 951 21.50 -10.41 14.88
C LYS A 951 20.38 -11.20 14.20
N GLU A 952 19.14 -10.71 14.20
CA GLU A 952 18.02 -11.36 13.51
C GLU A 952 17.86 -10.91 12.05
N ILE A 953 18.30 -9.68 11.73
CA ILE A 953 18.03 -9.03 10.42
C ILE A 953 19.31 -8.79 9.59
N MET A 954 20.47 -8.55 10.21
CA MET A 954 21.70 -8.22 9.48
C MET A 954 22.25 -9.41 8.66
N PRO A 955 22.81 -9.18 7.47
CA PRO A 955 23.48 -10.22 6.70
C PRO A 955 24.77 -10.66 7.42
N CYS A 956 24.93 -11.96 7.65
CA CYS A 956 26.12 -12.55 8.26
C CYS A 956 27.19 -12.93 7.23
N THR A 957 26.82 -13.13 5.96
CA THR A 957 27.74 -13.41 4.85
C THR A 957 27.51 -12.46 3.68
N VAL A 958 28.46 -12.39 2.74
CA VAL A 958 28.40 -11.55 1.55
C VAL A 958 27.25 -11.94 0.61
N GLU A 959 26.86 -13.22 0.65
CA GLU A 959 25.80 -13.83 -0.17
C GLU A 959 24.41 -13.77 0.47
N GLU A 960 24.29 -13.59 1.80
CA GLU A 960 23.01 -13.62 2.51
C GLU A 960 22.12 -12.42 2.06
N PRO A 961 20.90 -12.67 1.56
CA PRO A 961 20.06 -11.61 1.02
C PRO A 961 19.47 -10.73 2.14
N PHE A 962 19.46 -9.42 1.91
CA PHE A 962 18.95 -8.42 2.84
C PHE A 962 17.47 -8.67 3.19
N LEU A 963 17.16 -8.65 4.48
CA LEU A 963 15.79 -8.78 4.98
C LEU A 963 15.29 -7.43 5.47
N PHE A 964 14.01 -7.11 5.21
CA PHE A 964 13.34 -5.88 5.67
C PHE A 964 14.11 -4.56 5.44
N ILE A 965 14.73 -4.42 4.26
CA ILE A 965 15.43 -3.19 3.91
C ILE A 965 14.45 -2.00 3.86
N LYS A 966 14.54 -1.13 4.86
CA LYS A 966 13.87 0.18 4.89
C LYS A 966 14.60 1.14 3.94
N GLU A 967 13.90 2.13 3.41
CA GLU A 967 14.50 3.18 2.57
C GLU A 967 15.69 3.87 3.28
N THR A 968 15.56 4.15 4.58
CA THR A 968 16.65 4.73 5.38
C THR A 968 17.90 3.84 5.42
N ILE A 969 17.74 2.52 5.51
CA ILE A 969 18.85 1.56 5.48
C ILE A 969 19.51 1.54 4.09
N ALA A 970 18.71 1.53 3.01
CA ALA A 970 19.22 1.59 1.64
C ALA A 970 20.02 2.89 1.37
N GLN A 971 19.51 4.04 1.84
CA GLN A 971 20.20 5.33 1.74
C GLN A 971 21.53 5.35 2.52
N ARG A 972 21.58 4.77 3.75
CA ARG A 972 22.83 4.60 4.51
C ARG A 972 23.86 3.76 3.74
N ILE A 973 23.42 2.64 3.16
CA ILE A 973 24.29 1.73 2.39
C ILE A 973 24.88 2.43 1.16
N VAL A 974 24.05 3.08 0.35
CA VAL A 974 24.51 3.89 -0.81
C VAL A 974 25.52 4.95 -0.39
N LYS A 975 25.25 5.66 0.71
CA LYS A 975 26.15 6.73 1.16
C LYS A 975 27.53 6.21 1.56
N GLY A 976 27.61 5.02 2.15
CA GLY A 976 28.89 4.35 2.40
C GLY A 976 29.58 3.90 1.11
N ILE A 977 28.84 3.40 0.12
CA ILE A 977 29.40 3.04 -1.19
C ILE A 977 30.01 4.27 -1.90
N HIS A 978 29.34 5.42 -1.82
CA HIS A 978 29.86 6.68 -2.34
C HIS A 978 31.15 7.13 -1.64
N LEU A 979 31.19 7.08 -0.31
CA LEU A 979 32.38 7.48 0.47
C LEU A 979 33.55 6.48 0.34
N LEU A 980 33.28 5.16 0.29
CA LEU A 980 34.32 4.11 0.18
C LEU A 980 34.89 3.96 -1.24
N TYR A 981 34.04 4.13 -2.27
CA TYR A 981 34.40 3.76 -3.65
C TYR A 981 34.25 4.89 -4.67
N GLY A 982 33.82 6.09 -4.25
CA GLY A 982 33.61 7.26 -5.12
C GLY A 982 32.38 7.18 -6.03
N ILE A 983 31.51 6.17 -5.84
CA ILE A 983 30.39 5.87 -6.75
C ILE A 983 29.07 6.25 -6.11
N GLU A 984 28.38 7.23 -6.70
CA GLU A 984 27.00 7.54 -6.36
C GLU A 984 26.04 6.56 -7.05
N PHE A 985 25.15 5.93 -6.26
CA PHE A 985 24.04 5.12 -6.74
C PHE A 985 22.71 5.70 -6.23
N ALA A 986 21.59 5.33 -6.86
CA ALA A 986 20.27 5.57 -6.27
C ALA A 986 19.98 4.52 -5.19
N TRP A 987 19.22 4.86 -4.14
CA TRP A 987 18.96 3.92 -3.02
C TRP A 987 18.17 2.69 -3.48
N GLU A 988 17.35 2.82 -4.52
CA GLU A 988 16.62 1.70 -5.13
C GLU A 988 17.57 0.59 -5.62
N VAL A 989 18.83 0.89 -5.95
CA VAL A 989 19.83 -0.10 -6.37
C VAL A 989 20.09 -1.15 -5.29
N VAL A 990 20.06 -0.77 -4.01
CA VAL A 990 20.26 -1.69 -2.88
C VAL A 990 19.04 -2.60 -2.69
N ALA A 991 17.84 -2.07 -2.94
CA ALA A 991 16.59 -2.84 -2.93
C ALA A 991 16.40 -3.73 -4.17
N VAL A 992 17.17 -3.51 -5.23
CA VAL A 992 17.31 -4.40 -6.39
C VAL A 992 18.35 -5.48 -6.10
N ASP A 993 19.61 -5.11 -5.87
CA ASP A 993 20.74 -6.05 -5.76
C ASP A 993 20.63 -6.99 -4.56
N MET A 994 20.02 -6.52 -3.46
CA MET A 994 19.57 -7.32 -2.32
C MET A 994 20.64 -8.17 -1.59
N SER A 995 21.92 -8.08 -1.93
CA SER A 995 23.03 -8.72 -1.22
C SER A 995 24.34 -7.95 -1.39
N CYS A 996 25.32 -8.20 -0.52
CA CYS A 996 26.64 -7.57 -0.65
C CYS A 996 27.38 -8.05 -1.91
N LEU A 997 27.16 -9.30 -2.35
CA LEU A 997 27.77 -9.86 -3.56
C LEU A 997 27.32 -9.14 -4.84
N HIS A 998 26.01 -8.91 -5.01
CA HIS A 998 25.50 -8.21 -6.19
C HIS A 998 25.91 -6.74 -6.19
N LEU A 999 25.90 -6.07 -5.03
CA LEU A 999 26.46 -4.73 -4.90
C LEU A 999 27.96 -4.72 -5.24
N ALA A 1000 28.75 -5.69 -4.79
CA ALA A 1000 30.17 -5.77 -5.10
C ALA A 1000 30.44 -5.98 -6.61
N LEU A 1001 29.65 -6.83 -7.27
CA LEU A 1001 29.66 -7.00 -8.73
C LEU A 1001 29.34 -5.67 -9.45
N ARG A 1002 28.35 -4.91 -8.96
CA ARG A 1002 27.97 -3.61 -9.53
C ARG A 1002 29.04 -2.54 -9.28
N ILE A 1003 29.60 -2.46 -8.08
CA ILE A 1003 30.70 -1.53 -7.72
C ILE A 1003 31.93 -1.83 -8.58
N PHE A 1004 32.34 -3.09 -8.70
CA PHE A 1004 33.45 -3.51 -9.57
C PHE A 1004 33.21 -3.11 -11.03
N THR A 1005 32.02 -3.39 -11.55
CA THR A 1005 31.63 -3.03 -12.93
C THR A 1005 31.62 -1.51 -13.15
N ALA A 1006 31.11 -0.75 -12.18
CA ALA A 1006 31.08 0.72 -12.22
C ALA A 1006 32.50 1.32 -12.12
N ARG A 1007 33.36 0.84 -11.20
CA ARG A 1007 34.78 1.24 -11.14
C ARG A 1007 35.47 0.97 -12.47
N ARG A 1008 35.28 -0.21 -13.08
CA ARG A 1008 35.89 -0.54 -14.39
C ARG A 1008 35.37 0.34 -15.54
N ALA A 1009 34.11 0.77 -15.50
CA ALA A 1009 33.53 1.68 -16.50
C ALA A 1009 33.99 3.14 -16.32
N LEU A 1010 34.26 3.58 -15.08
CA LEU A 1010 34.65 4.94 -14.74
C LEU A 1010 36.18 5.16 -14.69
N ALA A 1011 36.97 4.09 -14.52
CA ALA A 1011 38.43 4.14 -14.43
C ALA A 1011 39.15 4.97 -15.52
N PRO A 1012 38.71 4.97 -16.82
CA PRO A 1012 39.33 5.83 -17.85
C PRO A 1012 39.22 7.34 -17.56
N PHE A 1013 38.29 7.75 -16.70
CA PHE A 1013 38.03 9.15 -16.35
C PHE A 1013 38.59 9.50 -14.96
N SER A 1014 38.63 8.55 -14.02
CA SER A 1014 39.17 8.77 -12.67
C SER A 1014 40.65 9.18 -12.67
N ALA A 1015 41.47 8.63 -13.57
CA ALA A 1015 42.91 8.88 -13.61
C ALA A 1015 43.30 10.34 -13.96
N TYR A 1016 42.46 11.06 -14.70
CA TYR A 1016 42.75 12.45 -15.07
C TYR A 1016 42.62 13.42 -13.89
N ALA A 1017 41.76 13.13 -12.91
CA ALA A 1017 41.51 14.02 -11.78
C ALA A 1017 42.71 14.16 -10.81
N GLU A 1018 43.58 13.16 -10.72
CA GLU A 1018 44.79 13.20 -9.86
C GLU A 1018 45.96 13.94 -10.53
N THR A 1019 45.94 14.08 -11.85
CA THR A 1019 47.07 14.63 -12.63
C THR A 1019 47.08 16.16 -12.65
N ASP A 1020 45.91 16.81 -12.67
CA ASP A 1020 45.80 18.28 -12.74
C ASP A 1020 46.12 19.01 -11.42
N MET A 1021 46.08 18.34 -10.26
CA MET A 1021 46.47 18.95 -8.97
C MET A 1021 47.95 18.75 -8.60
N SER A 1022 48.66 17.80 -9.21
CA SER A 1022 50.04 17.48 -8.88
C SER A 1022 51.09 18.31 -9.65
N SER A 1023 50.67 19.06 -10.67
CA SER A 1023 51.52 19.89 -11.54
C SER A 1023 51.84 21.30 -11.01
N VAL A 1024 51.25 21.70 -9.89
CA VAL A 1024 51.25 23.11 -9.41
C VAL A 1024 52.24 23.38 -8.27
N VAL A 1025 52.88 22.35 -7.68
CA VAL A 1025 53.61 22.44 -6.40
C VAL A 1025 55.09 22.03 -6.54
N ALA A 1026 55.80 22.55 -7.54
CA ALA A 1026 57.18 22.15 -7.85
C ALA A 1026 58.13 23.26 -8.38
N THR A 1027 57.96 24.49 -7.90
CA THR A 1027 58.88 25.65 -7.98
C THR A 1027 58.36 26.72 -7.01
N ASP A 1028 59.15 27.51 -6.29
CA ASP A 1028 60.60 27.53 -6.08
C ASP A 1028 60.83 28.21 -4.72
N ASP A 1029 61.64 27.66 -3.82
CA ASP A 1029 61.78 28.20 -2.45
C ASP A 1029 63.25 28.15 -1.99
N ASN A 1030 63.96 29.27 -2.16
CA ASN A 1030 65.33 29.42 -1.66
C ASN A 1030 65.71 30.89 -1.35
N GLU A 1031 65.23 31.33 -0.18
CA GLU A 1031 65.99 32.11 0.82
C GLU A 1031 66.25 33.64 0.62
N VAL A 1032 66.45 34.31 1.78
CA VAL A 1032 67.09 35.62 2.04
C VAL A 1032 66.30 36.93 1.83
N GLN A 1033 65.75 37.42 2.96
CA GLN A 1033 65.79 38.80 3.52
C GLN A 1033 65.46 40.04 2.65
N GLY A 1034 64.60 40.93 3.17
CA GLY A 1034 64.59 42.35 2.78
C GLY A 1034 63.30 43.11 3.13
N ALA A 1035 63.43 44.28 3.76
CA ALA A 1035 62.36 45.23 4.05
C ALA A 1035 62.91 46.67 3.88
N PRO A 1036 62.09 47.76 3.85
CA PRO A 1036 60.65 47.89 3.62
C PRO A 1036 60.31 49.01 2.58
N GLU A 1037 59.04 49.48 2.61
CA GLU A 1037 58.61 50.89 2.35
C GLU A 1037 58.46 51.50 0.93
N SER A 1038 57.47 52.41 0.89
CA SER A 1038 57.38 53.67 0.11
C SER A 1038 56.66 53.73 -1.27
N THR A 1039 55.42 54.25 -1.21
CA THR A 1039 54.87 55.40 -1.97
C THR A 1039 54.63 55.42 -3.50
N ASP A 1040 53.42 55.92 -3.81
CA ASP A 1040 53.05 56.88 -4.88
C ASP A 1040 52.55 56.43 -6.28
N LYS A 1041 51.26 56.77 -6.50
CA LYS A 1041 50.65 57.47 -7.66
C LYS A 1041 50.94 57.00 -9.12
N THR A 1042 49.86 56.48 -9.74
CA THR A 1042 49.19 56.98 -10.99
C THR A 1042 49.93 57.90 -11.99
N PRO A 1043 49.68 57.84 -13.34
CA PRO A 1043 48.42 57.42 -13.99
C PRO A 1043 48.57 56.60 -15.32
N THR A 1044 47.48 56.57 -16.11
CA THR A 1044 47.28 56.19 -17.54
C THR A 1044 48.24 56.90 -18.54
N PRO A 1045 48.35 56.53 -19.87
CA PRO A 1045 47.30 55.93 -20.74
C PRO A 1045 47.70 54.95 -21.90
N SER A 1046 46.65 54.42 -22.56
CA SER A 1046 46.48 54.00 -23.98
C SER A 1046 47.65 53.67 -24.95
N ALA A 1047 47.52 52.49 -25.59
CA ALA A 1047 47.77 52.16 -27.03
C ALA A 1047 49.23 52.25 -27.58
N PRO A 1048 49.63 51.44 -28.60
CA PRO A 1048 49.13 51.54 -29.99
C PRO A 1048 48.93 50.20 -30.73
N ALA A 1049 48.66 50.24 -32.05
CA ALA A 1049 48.46 49.07 -32.94
C ALA A 1049 49.06 49.27 -34.35
N SER A 1050 49.45 48.18 -35.02
CA SER A 1050 49.82 48.06 -36.47
C SER A 1050 50.28 46.62 -36.75
N LYS A 1051 50.21 45.98 -37.94
CA LYS A 1051 49.59 46.17 -39.29
C LYS A 1051 49.61 44.73 -39.93
N GLU A 1052 49.12 44.35 -41.13
CA GLU A 1052 48.93 44.93 -42.49
C GLU A 1052 47.59 44.36 -43.08
N GLN A 1053 46.80 45.07 -43.90
CA GLN A 1053 46.79 45.10 -45.39
C GLN A 1053 46.79 43.69 -46.08
N GLU A 1054 45.98 43.38 -47.11
CA GLU A 1054 45.12 44.20 -48.00
C GLU A 1054 44.05 43.37 -48.76
N LEU A 1055 42.85 43.95 -49.04
CA LEU A 1055 42.22 44.09 -50.39
C LEU A 1055 40.72 44.53 -50.33
N LEU A 1056 40.21 45.06 -51.46
CA LEU A 1056 38.92 45.80 -51.60
C LEU A 1056 37.71 44.87 -51.93
N HIS A 1057 36.51 45.01 -51.32
CA HIS A 1057 35.39 45.98 -51.57
C HIS A 1057 34.68 45.79 -52.95
N PRO A 1058 33.37 46.16 -53.17
CA PRO A 1058 32.34 46.69 -52.24
C PRO A 1058 30.84 46.25 -52.47
N LEU A 1059 29.89 46.68 -51.59
CA LEU A 1059 28.46 47.08 -51.84
C LEU A 1059 27.43 46.07 -52.47
N GLU A 1060 26.08 46.18 -52.36
CA GLU A 1060 25.15 46.73 -51.34
C GLU A 1060 23.68 46.25 -51.57
N THR A 1061 22.80 46.42 -50.58
CA THR A 1061 21.30 46.45 -50.58
C THR A 1061 20.44 45.78 -51.69
N LYS A 1062 19.36 45.08 -51.30
CA LYS A 1062 17.96 45.62 -51.30
C LYS A 1062 16.87 44.66 -50.82
N LEU A 1063 15.88 45.23 -50.10
CA LEU A 1063 14.50 44.74 -50.00
C LEU A 1063 13.71 45.06 -51.29
N PRO A 1064 12.60 44.36 -51.55
CA PRO A 1064 11.32 45.06 -51.43
C PRO A 1064 10.22 44.28 -50.69
N VAL A 1065 9.12 44.99 -50.40
CA VAL A 1065 7.88 44.48 -49.78
C VAL A 1065 6.82 44.26 -50.85
N ALA A 1066 6.07 43.15 -50.74
CA ALA A 1066 4.71 42.97 -51.25
C ALA A 1066 4.01 41.88 -50.42
#